data_AF-A0A066YSE0-F1
#
_entry.id   AF-A0A066YSE0-F1
#
_cell.length_a   1.000
_cell.length_b   1.000
_cell.length_c   1.000
_cell.angle_alpha   90.00
_cell.angle_beta   90.00
_cell.angle_gamma   90.00
#
_symmetry.space_group_name_H-M   'P 1'
#
loop_
_entity.id
_entity.type
_entity.pdbx_description
1 polymer ?
#
loop_
_entity_poly.entity_id
_entity_poly.type
_entity_poly.pdbx_seq_one_letter_code
_entity_poly.pdbx_strand_id
1 'polypeptide(L)'
;MPDRIRVLAVCGHEAAGGTALQHLAGPGTAVVGAGRELYRALASGPARQGVAVVPMTLGRDPELVADTARTVRALPPELRDGVAVAAPFGTPDHLVGWLRAAATTVPADAALLLAAPGADPYQDAELFRVAHLVQRHGRHRLVETALLAGDLDPAEGVRRCALLGARRVAVLSASFVRPARPTAPDGVSVTDAGPLLGPAALAAVLSARAAAAVQRLREHRDDGVGRALAAAEGHGRPTPTGPASTATRTTTASTATRTTTASTATRTGPAWAPTTTPRRRSSTPPRPRMPVPSRRRAQGATSDIRQVPVRRWTDRDQRGPTDRQGRGGEHRRPGGAGRVALPLLRGQPGAAVRPRQDPRHAPEHPGRHLGADRAGRHPRGRAVRVRRHRPAGRLQRPAERLHRLAPRPAGGVPPRARTGLPGRPGAAGHTEEPREAEEPRGPEEPCEAEEPREEEGRPLMPILSRQQYTDMFGPTVGDRFQLADTNLVVEVEKDFSEGLYGDEVVYGGGKSMRDGMGSDPQATAAQGALDTVITNVVVIDPILGIVKCDIGIKDGFIAAIGKSGNPQTQNNVHPNLVVGPGTEAISGEHLIATAGAIDTHVHLISPQQAQQALTNGITTLIGGGTGPADGTNGTTCTPGPFNIARFLQACEEVPVNIGIMGKGNGSLPGALDEQLAAGACALKVHEDWGATPAVIDNALSVADRHDVQVAIHTDSLNESGFFEDTRSAIDGRTIHTFHSEGAGGGHAPDILRVTGEPNILPSSTNPTLPYTKNSVDELLDMVMVCHHLNHDIPEDVSFADSRVRAETIAAESVLHDLGVISMFSSDSQAMGRVGESVTRCFQTAHHCKDKRGPLDGDSARNDNQRVLRYLAKVTINPAIATGISDYVGSLEPGKLADIVLWPIHSFAAKPKMIIKGGIISWAQMGDPNASLPTPQPVIYRPMFGQFGRAQQATHVTFMSQAGIAAGVPEELGLHRRVLPVRGTRVIGKHNMVRNNALPEVAVDPETFKVTLDGEAATIEPAASLPLNHLYFVV
;
A
#
# COMPACT_ATOMS: atom_id res chain seq x y z
N MET A 1 -52.54 -30.45 24.82
CA MET A 1 -52.05 -29.64 23.69
C MET A 1 -50.55 -29.45 23.87
N PRO A 2 -49.70 -29.61 22.84
CA PRO A 2 -48.38 -28.99 22.86
C PRO A 2 -48.56 -27.47 22.89
N ASP A 3 -47.69 -26.75 23.60
CA ASP A 3 -47.79 -25.29 23.68
C ASP A 3 -47.59 -24.66 22.30
N ARG A 4 -48.55 -23.81 21.88
CA ARG A 4 -48.35 -22.98 20.68
C ARG A 4 -47.27 -21.95 20.99
N ILE A 5 -46.09 -22.16 20.41
CA ILE A 5 -45.02 -21.16 20.37
C ILE A 5 -45.46 -20.04 19.43
N ARG A 6 -45.37 -18.79 19.89
CA ARG A 6 -45.55 -17.60 19.04
C ARG A 6 -44.20 -17.22 18.46
N VAL A 7 -44.05 -17.28 17.14
CA VAL A 7 -42.80 -16.94 16.45
C VAL A 7 -42.85 -15.49 15.97
N LEU A 8 -41.81 -14.71 16.27
CA LEU A 8 -41.56 -13.40 15.69
C LEU A 8 -40.32 -13.49 14.80
N ALA A 9 -40.53 -13.46 13.48
CA ALA A 9 -39.49 -13.50 12.46
C ALA A 9 -39.01 -12.07 12.19
N VAL A 10 -37.85 -11.70 12.74
CA VAL A 10 -37.33 -10.32 12.74
C VAL A 10 -36.48 -10.10 11.50
N CYS A 11 -36.85 -9.14 10.66
CA CYS A 11 -36.32 -9.00 9.30
C CYS A 11 -35.44 -7.76 9.11
N GLY A 12 -34.32 -7.94 8.41
CA GLY A 12 -33.39 -6.90 7.97
C GLY A 12 -33.36 -6.76 6.44
N HIS A 13 -32.21 -6.32 5.91
CA HIS A 13 -32.04 -6.04 4.48
C HIS A 13 -32.22 -7.30 3.60
N GLU A 14 -31.70 -8.45 4.05
CA GLU A 14 -31.77 -9.73 3.31
C GLU A 14 -33.21 -10.22 3.02
N ALA A 15 -34.21 -9.69 3.72
CA ALA A 15 -35.62 -10.01 3.55
C ALA A 15 -36.46 -8.83 3.02
N ALA A 16 -35.81 -7.76 2.55
CA ALA A 16 -36.43 -6.49 2.13
C ALA A 16 -37.45 -5.97 3.17
N GLY A 17 -37.00 -5.82 4.42
CA GLY A 17 -37.85 -5.37 5.54
C GLY A 17 -38.94 -6.37 5.95
N GLY A 18 -38.85 -7.63 5.48
CA GLY A 18 -39.83 -8.69 5.72
C GLY A 18 -40.83 -8.89 4.58
N THR A 19 -40.85 -8.03 3.55
CA THR A 19 -41.76 -8.16 2.40
C THR A 19 -41.61 -9.51 1.69
N ALA A 20 -40.38 -9.99 1.48
CA ALA A 20 -40.09 -11.29 0.89
C ALA A 20 -40.64 -12.50 1.70
N LEU A 21 -40.88 -12.29 2.99
CA LEU A 21 -41.25 -13.33 3.97
C LEU A 21 -42.71 -13.27 4.42
N GLN A 22 -43.53 -12.34 3.93
CA GLN A 22 -44.94 -12.18 4.33
C GLN A 22 -45.77 -13.47 4.21
N HIS A 23 -45.43 -14.36 3.27
CA HIS A 23 -46.05 -15.68 3.12
C HIS A 23 -45.84 -16.62 4.32
N LEU A 24 -44.93 -16.31 5.24
CA LEU A 24 -44.73 -17.02 6.51
C LEU A 24 -45.68 -16.57 7.62
N ALA A 25 -46.49 -15.52 7.43
CA ALA A 25 -47.37 -14.93 8.43
C ALA A 25 -48.64 -15.78 8.73
N GLY A 26 -48.48 -17.10 8.85
CA GLY A 26 -49.53 -18.03 9.23
C GLY A 26 -49.87 -17.98 10.73
N PRO A 27 -50.86 -18.78 11.21
CA PRO A 27 -51.49 -18.61 12.54
C PRO A 27 -50.63 -18.78 13.81
N GLY A 28 -49.31 -18.90 13.69
CA GLY A 28 -48.34 -18.95 14.79
C GLY A 28 -47.08 -18.08 14.59
N THR A 29 -46.96 -17.39 13.45
CA THR A 29 -45.76 -16.63 13.07
C THR A 29 -46.16 -15.22 12.64
N ALA A 30 -45.49 -14.20 13.16
CA ALA A 30 -45.54 -12.84 12.64
C ALA A 30 -44.18 -12.44 12.07
N VAL A 31 -44.20 -11.72 10.95
CA VAL A 31 -43.01 -11.12 10.31
C VAL A 31 -42.96 -9.66 10.74
N VAL A 32 -41.82 -9.20 11.26
CA VAL A 32 -41.67 -7.85 11.84
C VAL A 32 -40.29 -7.24 11.55
N GLY A 33 -40.22 -5.91 11.46
CA GLY A 33 -38.97 -5.17 11.53
C GLY A 33 -38.33 -5.15 12.93
N ALA A 34 -37.05 -4.83 13.00
CA ALA A 34 -36.31 -4.69 14.26
C ALA A 34 -36.72 -3.45 15.08
N GLY A 35 -36.20 -3.34 16.32
CA GLY A 35 -36.38 -2.14 17.15
C GLY A 35 -37.83 -1.86 17.52
N ARG A 36 -38.36 -0.70 17.10
CA ARG A 36 -39.69 -0.20 17.52
C ARG A 36 -40.85 -1.13 17.12
N GLU A 37 -40.74 -1.85 16.01
CA GLU A 37 -41.80 -2.74 15.54
C GLU A 37 -41.83 -4.05 16.33
N LEU A 38 -40.67 -4.73 16.44
CA LEU A 38 -40.47 -5.86 17.34
C LEU A 38 -40.89 -5.55 18.79
N TYR A 39 -40.55 -4.37 19.32
CA TYR A 39 -40.98 -3.95 20.67
C TYR A 39 -42.52 -3.91 20.79
N ARG A 40 -43.23 -3.32 19.81
CA ARG A 40 -44.70 -3.30 19.77
C ARG A 40 -45.29 -4.69 19.62
N ALA A 41 -44.70 -5.54 18.78
CA ALA A 41 -45.16 -6.91 18.56
C ALA A 41 -45.00 -7.78 19.83
N LEU A 42 -43.96 -7.55 20.63
CA LEU A 42 -43.76 -8.20 21.92
C LEU A 42 -44.76 -7.65 22.97
N ALA A 43 -44.85 -6.33 23.12
CA ALA A 43 -45.72 -5.68 24.10
C ALA A 43 -47.24 -5.87 23.86
N SER A 44 -47.65 -6.30 22.66
CA SER A 44 -49.04 -6.65 22.32
C SER A 44 -49.36 -8.16 22.43
N GLY A 45 -48.42 -8.97 22.93
CA GLY A 45 -48.58 -10.43 23.02
C GLY A 45 -49.38 -10.90 24.25
N PRO A 46 -50.12 -12.02 24.15
CA PRO A 46 -50.74 -12.65 25.32
C PRO A 46 -49.67 -13.30 26.22
N ALA A 47 -49.55 -12.84 27.46
CA ALA A 47 -48.48 -13.16 28.42
C ALA A 47 -48.49 -14.60 29.00
N ARG A 48 -48.91 -15.62 28.22
CA ARG A 48 -48.99 -17.03 28.64
C ARG A 48 -48.60 -18.04 27.54
N GLN A 49 -47.92 -17.60 26.48
CA GLN A 49 -47.34 -18.48 25.45
C GLN A 49 -45.85 -18.20 25.32
N GLY A 50 -45.05 -19.24 25.11
CA GLY A 50 -43.61 -19.07 24.86
C GLY A 50 -43.39 -18.33 23.54
N VAL A 51 -42.68 -17.21 23.59
CA VAL A 51 -42.40 -16.38 22.40
C VAL A 51 -40.99 -16.65 21.92
N ALA A 52 -40.85 -17.10 20.68
CA ALA A 52 -39.56 -17.27 20.02
C ALA A 52 -39.30 -16.08 19.08
N VAL A 53 -38.22 -15.33 19.33
CA VAL A 53 -37.79 -14.23 18.48
C VAL A 53 -36.62 -14.71 17.63
N VAL A 54 -36.79 -14.76 16.30
CA VAL A 54 -35.84 -15.37 15.36
C VAL A 54 -35.31 -14.31 14.38
N PRO A 55 -34.02 -13.95 14.44
CA PRO A 55 -33.40 -13.07 13.44
C PRO A 55 -33.36 -13.75 12.06
N MET A 56 -34.05 -13.16 11.08
CA MET A 56 -34.12 -13.63 9.69
C MET A 56 -32.94 -13.07 8.88
N THR A 57 -31.76 -13.58 9.20
CA THR A 57 -30.49 -13.38 8.48
C THR A 57 -29.95 -14.74 8.08
N LEU A 58 -29.44 -14.85 6.86
CA LEU A 58 -28.68 -15.99 6.33
C LEU A 58 -27.21 -15.85 6.72
N GLY A 59 -26.75 -14.65 7.08
CA GLY A 59 -25.42 -14.42 7.64
C GLY A 59 -24.74 -13.10 7.24
N ARG A 60 -25.29 -12.33 6.29
CA ARG A 60 -24.76 -11.00 5.92
C ARG A 60 -25.13 -9.93 6.95
N ASP A 61 -26.23 -10.13 7.69
CA ASP A 61 -26.73 -9.18 8.69
C ASP A 61 -26.49 -9.66 10.15
N PRO A 62 -25.28 -9.48 10.73
CA PRO A 62 -25.01 -9.83 12.14
C PRO A 62 -25.59 -8.80 13.12
N GLU A 63 -25.74 -7.53 12.71
CA GLU A 63 -26.30 -6.48 13.57
C GLU A 63 -27.81 -6.69 13.80
N LEU A 64 -28.56 -7.24 12.84
CA LEU A 64 -29.94 -7.67 13.07
C LEU A 64 -30.10 -8.62 14.26
N VAL A 65 -29.10 -9.48 14.52
CA VAL A 65 -29.06 -10.38 15.68
C VAL A 65 -28.85 -9.59 16.97
N ALA A 66 -27.90 -8.65 16.97
CA ALA A 66 -27.61 -7.80 18.10
C ALA A 66 -28.75 -6.81 18.42
N ASP A 67 -29.37 -6.19 17.42
CA ASP A 67 -30.53 -5.29 17.59
C ASP A 67 -31.79 -6.02 18.05
N THR A 68 -32.01 -7.26 17.59
CA THR A 68 -33.04 -8.14 18.16
C THR A 68 -32.81 -8.31 19.67
N ALA A 69 -31.57 -8.59 20.09
CA ALA A 69 -31.22 -8.77 21.49
C ALA A 69 -31.28 -7.47 22.31
N ARG A 70 -30.81 -6.33 21.75
CA ARG A 70 -30.92 -4.99 22.35
C ARG A 70 -32.40 -4.63 22.59
N THR A 71 -33.27 -4.94 21.63
CA THR A 71 -34.73 -4.71 21.72
C THR A 71 -35.39 -5.56 22.81
N VAL A 72 -35.13 -6.87 22.84
CA VAL A 72 -35.68 -7.77 23.88
C VAL A 72 -35.14 -7.42 25.27
N ARG A 73 -33.87 -7.00 25.37
CA ARG A 73 -33.28 -6.52 26.64
C ARG A 73 -33.95 -5.26 27.18
N ALA A 74 -34.51 -4.41 26.31
CA ALA A 74 -35.15 -3.15 26.67
C ALA A 74 -36.62 -3.30 27.12
N LEU A 75 -37.19 -4.51 27.08
CA LEU A 75 -38.52 -4.77 27.62
C LEU A 75 -38.52 -4.73 29.18
N PRO A 76 -39.62 -4.26 29.80
CA PRO A 76 -39.88 -4.50 31.22
C PRO A 76 -39.80 -6.00 31.57
N PRO A 77 -39.36 -6.39 32.78
CA PRO A 77 -39.23 -7.80 33.16
C PRO A 77 -40.50 -8.62 32.94
N GLU A 78 -41.67 -8.03 33.23
CA GLU A 78 -43.00 -8.63 33.05
C GLU A 78 -43.35 -8.95 31.59
N LEU A 79 -42.74 -8.26 30.61
CA LEU A 79 -42.93 -8.49 29.18
C LEU A 79 -41.78 -9.30 28.54
N ARG A 80 -40.70 -9.54 29.30
CA ARG A 80 -39.55 -10.35 28.87
C ARG A 80 -39.65 -11.80 29.36
N ASP A 81 -40.39 -12.07 30.44
CA ASP A 81 -40.66 -13.44 30.87
C ASP A 81 -41.37 -14.25 29.76
N GLY A 82 -40.96 -15.51 29.58
CA GLY A 82 -41.42 -16.35 28.47
C GLY A 82 -40.89 -15.99 27.07
N VAL A 83 -40.05 -14.96 26.90
CA VAL A 83 -39.46 -14.56 25.61
C VAL A 83 -38.05 -15.16 25.43
N ALA A 84 -37.80 -15.85 24.31
CA ALA A 84 -36.51 -16.43 23.97
C ALA A 84 -35.99 -15.92 22.61
N VAL A 85 -34.79 -15.36 22.59
CA VAL A 85 -34.04 -15.04 21.36
C VAL A 85 -33.40 -16.33 20.83
N ALA A 86 -33.77 -16.72 19.62
CA ALA A 86 -33.22 -17.87 18.94
C ALA A 86 -31.81 -17.57 18.37
N ALA A 87 -31.11 -18.64 17.95
CA ALA A 87 -30.04 -18.46 16.98
C ALA A 87 -30.61 -17.87 15.67
N PRO A 88 -29.83 -17.08 14.90
CA PRO A 88 -30.26 -16.60 13.60
C PRO A 88 -30.68 -17.74 12.68
N PHE A 89 -31.52 -17.42 11.70
CA PHE A 89 -32.04 -18.40 10.75
C PHE A 89 -30.91 -19.19 10.07
N GLY A 90 -29.96 -18.49 9.44
CA GLY A 90 -28.70 -19.03 8.93
C GLY A 90 -27.46 -18.42 9.58
N THR A 91 -26.31 -18.83 9.08
CA THR A 91 -24.98 -18.20 9.28
C THR A 91 -24.24 -18.28 7.95
N PRO A 92 -23.14 -17.54 7.71
CA PRO A 92 -22.44 -17.55 6.43
C PRO A 92 -22.09 -18.96 5.90
N ASP A 93 -21.78 -19.91 6.79
CA ASP A 93 -21.53 -21.31 6.43
C ASP A 93 -22.79 -22.04 5.92
N HIS A 94 -23.96 -21.75 6.50
CA HIS A 94 -25.25 -22.24 5.99
C HIS A 94 -25.54 -21.62 4.62
N LEU A 95 -25.32 -20.31 4.45
CA LEU A 95 -25.52 -19.60 3.18
C LEU A 95 -24.62 -20.17 2.06
N VAL A 96 -23.32 -20.33 2.31
CA VAL A 96 -22.39 -21.01 1.39
C VAL A 96 -22.80 -22.46 1.13
N GLY A 97 -23.28 -23.19 2.15
CA GLY A 97 -23.79 -24.54 2.01
C GLY A 97 -25.02 -24.64 1.08
N TRP A 98 -26.02 -23.78 1.29
CA TRP A 98 -27.24 -23.72 0.48
C TRP A 98 -26.96 -23.24 -0.95
N LEU A 99 -26.10 -22.24 -1.14
CA LEU A 99 -25.69 -21.75 -2.47
C LEU A 99 -24.92 -22.82 -3.25
N ARG A 100 -24.02 -23.56 -2.59
CA ARG A 100 -23.31 -24.69 -3.22
C ARG A 100 -24.26 -25.84 -3.56
N ALA A 101 -25.28 -26.10 -2.74
CA ALA A 101 -26.32 -27.08 -3.05
C ALA A 101 -27.17 -26.64 -4.25
N ALA A 102 -27.62 -25.38 -4.28
CA ALA A 102 -28.38 -24.82 -5.39
C ALA A 102 -27.57 -24.82 -6.71
N ALA A 103 -26.27 -24.51 -6.66
CA ALA A 103 -25.37 -24.64 -7.82
C ALA A 103 -25.32 -26.06 -8.41
N THR A 104 -25.66 -27.12 -7.65
CA THR A 104 -25.68 -28.49 -8.21
C THR A 104 -26.80 -28.73 -9.23
N THR A 105 -27.82 -27.86 -9.32
CA THR A 105 -28.87 -27.92 -10.35
C THR A 105 -28.50 -27.20 -11.65
N VAL A 106 -27.50 -26.31 -11.61
CA VAL A 106 -27.07 -25.46 -12.73
C VAL A 106 -26.01 -26.16 -13.60
N PRO A 107 -26.06 -26.12 -14.95
CA PRO A 107 -25.00 -26.67 -15.82
C PRO A 107 -23.61 -26.13 -15.47
N ALA A 108 -22.61 -27.00 -15.35
CA ALA A 108 -21.28 -26.65 -14.81
C ALA A 108 -20.47 -25.67 -15.68
N ASP A 109 -20.83 -25.50 -16.95
CA ASP A 109 -20.25 -24.52 -17.88
C ASP A 109 -20.94 -23.14 -17.82
N ALA A 110 -22.07 -23.01 -17.13
CA ALA A 110 -22.69 -21.72 -16.89
C ALA A 110 -22.01 -20.99 -15.72
N ALA A 111 -21.87 -19.67 -15.87
CA ALA A 111 -21.49 -18.79 -14.77
C ALA A 111 -22.64 -18.69 -13.74
N LEU A 112 -22.29 -18.57 -12.47
CA LEU A 112 -23.26 -18.23 -11.43
C LEU A 112 -23.22 -16.73 -11.17
N LEU A 113 -24.38 -16.10 -11.01
CA LEU A 113 -24.51 -14.71 -10.55
C LEU A 113 -25.27 -14.69 -9.23
N LEU A 114 -24.59 -14.36 -8.14
CA LEU A 114 -25.16 -14.37 -6.79
C LEU A 114 -25.74 -12.99 -6.46
N ALA A 115 -27.07 -12.89 -6.48
CA ALA A 115 -27.79 -11.63 -6.31
C ALA A 115 -28.38 -11.49 -4.89
N ALA A 116 -28.21 -10.32 -4.27
CA ALA A 116 -28.78 -9.98 -2.97
C ALA A 116 -29.06 -8.46 -2.85
N PRO A 117 -29.97 -8.00 -1.97
CA PRO A 117 -30.14 -6.58 -1.67
C PRO A 117 -28.82 -5.94 -1.22
N GLY A 118 -28.51 -4.74 -1.71
CA GLY A 118 -27.45 -3.91 -1.17
C GLY A 118 -27.77 -3.41 0.25
N ALA A 119 -26.74 -3.08 1.02
CA ALA A 119 -26.84 -2.66 2.41
C ALA A 119 -25.71 -1.67 2.79
N ASP A 120 -24.88 -1.99 3.80
CA ASP A 120 -23.63 -1.26 4.07
C ASP A 120 -22.42 -1.97 3.42
N PRO A 121 -21.29 -1.27 3.18
CA PRO A 121 -20.14 -1.85 2.49
C PRO A 121 -19.52 -3.10 3.15
N TYR A 122 -19.68 -3.29 4.46
CA TYR A 122 -19.23 -4.51 5.15
C TYR A 122 -20.21 -5.67 4.92
N GLN A 123 -21.51 -5.39 4.96
CA GLN A 123 -22.56 -6.39 4.69
C GLN A 123 -22.58 -6.82 3.21
N ASP A 124 -22.21 -5.94 2.29
CA ASP A 124 -22.03 -6.28 0.87
C ASP A 124 -20.67 -6.93 0.58
N ALA A 125 -19.58 -6.56 1.27
CA ALA A 125 -18.31 -7.30 1.19
C ALA A 125 -18.47 -8.80 1.55
N GLU A 126 -19.36 -9.13 2.49
CA GLU A 126 -19.71 -10.52 2.81
C GLU A 126 -20.31 -11.29 1.62
N LEU A 127 -21.00 -10.63 0.67
CA LEU A 127 -21.49 -11.28 -0.55
C LEU A 127 -20.34 -11.75 -1.45
N PHE A 128 -19.30 -10.93 -1.62
CA PHE A 128 -18.10 -11.30 -2.37
C PHE A 128 -17.32 -12.41 -1.67
N ARG A 129 -17.25 -12.39 -0.33
CA ARG A 129 -16.64 -13.48 0.46
C ARG A 129 -17.42 -14.79 0.29
N VAL A 130 -18.75 -14.75 0.34
CA VAL A 130 -19.63 -15.89 0.08
C VAL A 130 -19.45 -16.41 -1.36
N ALA A 131 -19.43 -15.53 -2.37
CA ALA A 131 -19.21 -15.90 -3.77
C ALA A 131 -17.86 -16.60 -3.99
N HIS A 132 -16.77 -16.07 -3.40
CA HIS A 132 -15.46 -16.70 -3.45
C HIS A 132 -15.48 -18.11 -2.82
N LEU A 133 -16.17 -18.31 -1.70
CA LEU A 133 -16.29 -19.63 -1.06
C LEU A 133 -17.17 -20.60 -1.87
N VAL A 134 -18.23 -20.11 -2.53
CA VAL A 134 -19.07 -20.88 -3.46
C VAL A 134 -18.27 -21.30 -4.70
N GLN A 135 -17.41 -20.43 -5.24
CA GLN A 135 -16.48 -20.75 -6.33
C GLN A 135 -15.43 -21.78 -5.89
N ARG A 136 -14.66 -21.47 -4.82
CA ARG A 136 -13.53 -22.26 -4.33
C ARG A 136 -13.90 -23.68 -3.90
N HIS A 137 -15.14 -23.88 -3.45
CA HIS A 137 -15.66 -25.18 -3.02
C HIS A 137 -16.78 -25.71 -3.93
N GLY A 138 -17.01 -25.09 -5.08
CA GLY A 138 -18.01 -25.47 -6.07
C GLY A 138 -17.41 -26.11 -7.32
N ARG A 139 -18.23 -26.25 -8.37
CA ARG A 139 -17.82 -26.78 -9.69
C ARG A 139 -17.81 -25.74 -10.81
N HIS A 140 -18.31 -24.54 -10.55
CA HIS A 140 -18.47 -23.48 -11.55
C HIS A 140 -17.22 -22.62 -11.58
N ARG A 141 -16.61 -22.49 -12.76
CA ARG A 141 -15.36 -21.74 -12.93
C ARG A 141 -15.53 -20.24 -12.66
N LEU A 142 -16.70 -19.69 -12.99
CA LEU A 142 -17.06 -18.29 -12.78
C LEU A 142 -18.25 -18.17 -11.83
N VAL A 143 -18.10 -17.35 -10.79
CA VAL A 143 -19.13 -16.98 -9.81
C VAL A 143 -18.99 -15.49 -9.54
N GLU A 144 -19.92 -14.71 -10.06
CA GLU A 144 -20.02 -13.25 -9.90
C GLU A 144 -21.05 -12.88 -8.83
N THR A 145 -21.10 -11.61 -8.46
CA THR A 145 -22.09 -11.02 -7.54
C THR A 145 -22.92 -9.92 -8.21
N ALA A 146 -24.11 -9.67 -7.69
CA ALA A 146 -24.92 -8.49 -8.03
C ALA A 146 -25.66 -7.97 -6.80
N LEU A 147 -25.80 -6.65 -6.71
CA LEU A 147 -26.68 -5.99 -5.75
C LEU A 147 -28.02 -5.69 -6.43
N LEU A 148 -29.15 -5.82 -5.72
CA LEU A 148 -30.47 -5.55 -6.30
C LEU A 148 -30.79 -4.04 -6.48
N ALA A 149 -29.84 -3.16 -6.13
CA ALA A 149 -29.87 -1.72 -6.35
C ALA A 149 -28.44 -1.16 -6.33
N GLY A 150 -28.20 -0.02 -6.98
CA GLY A 150 -26.87 0.57 -7.19
C GLY A 150 -26.19 0.06 -8.47
N ASP A 151 -24.99 0.55 -8.75
CA ASP A 151 -24.31 0.39 -10.06
C ASP A 151 -23.84 -1.04 -10.36
N LEU A 152 -23.73 -1.89 -9.33
CA LEU A 152 -23.41 -3.32 -9.45
C LEU A 152 -24.68 -4.17 -9.63
N ASP A 153 -25.58 -3.72 -10.50
CA ASP A 153 -26.90 -4.30 -10.71
C ASP A 153 -26.86 -5.71 -11.36
N PRO A 154 -27.97 -6.46 -11.39
CA PRO A 154 -27.98 -7.81 -11.96
C PRO A 154 -27.80 -7.87 -13.49
N ALA A 155 -28.02 -6.78 -14.23
CA ALA A 155 -27.76 -6.72 -15.67
C ALA A 155 -26.28 -6.45 -15.96
N GLU A 156 -25.62 -5.56 -15.20
CA GLU A 156 -24.17 -5.39 -15.23
C GLU A 156 -23.46 -6.67 -14.75
N GLY A 157 -23.99 -7.36 -13.74
CA GLY A 157 -23.51 -8.68 -13.35
C GLY A 157 -23.52 -9.71 -14.49
N VAL A 158 -24.56 -9.68 -15.35
CA VAL A 158 -24.59 -10.51 -16.57
C VAL A 158 -23.60 -10.00 -17.63
N ARG A 159 -23.43 -8.68 -17.80
CA ARG A 159 -22.43 -8.09 -18.72
C ARG A 159 -21.01 -8.51 -18.32
N ARG A 160 -20.62 -8.42 -17.05
CA ARG A 160 -19.31 -8.89 -16.56
C ARG A 160 -19.12 -10.39 -16.79
N CYS A 161 -20.14 -11.21 -16.54
CA CYS A 161 -20.10 -12.64 -16.88
C CYS A 161 -19.81 -12.87 -18.38
N ALA A 162 -20.45 -12.10 -19.26
CA ALA A 162 -20.29 -12.20 -20.72
C ALA A 162 -18.88 -11.77 -21.18
N LEU A 163 -18.34 -10.68 -20.63
CA LEU A 163 -16.96 -10.21 -20.88
C LEU A 163 -15.92 -11.25 -20.42
N LEU A 164 -16.20 -11.97 -19.34
CA LEU A 164 -15.40 -13.10 -18.85
C LEU A 164 -15.67 -14.42 -19.64
N GLY A 165 -16.38 -14.35 -20.76
CA GLY A 165 -16.56 -15.43 -21.74
C GLY A 165 -17.80 -16.32 -21.52
N ALA A 166 -18.68 -16.01 -20.58
CA ALA A 166 -19.84 -16.85 -20.28
C ALA A 166 -21.00 -16.62 -21.28
N ARG A 167 -21.34 -17.66 -22.06
CA ARG A 167 -22.54 -17.69 -22.92
C ARG A 167 -23.82 -18.09 -22.16
N ARG A 168 -23.67 -18.57 -20.92
CA ARG A 168 -24.76 -19.01 -20.04
C ARG A 168 -24.53 -18.45 -18.64
N VAL A 169 -25.53 -17.78 -18.08
CA VAL A 169 -25.53 -17.24 -16.72
C VAL A 169 -26.75 -17.75 -15.96
N ALA A 170 -26.54 -18.20 -14.73
CA ALA A 170 -27.61 -18.62 -13.82
C ALA A 170 -27.63 -17.73 -12.59
N VAL A 171 -28.73 -17.00 -12.40
CA VAL A 171 -28.93 -16.11 -11.27
C VAL A 171 -29.41 -16.93 -10.07
N LEU A 172 -28.70 -16.83 -8.96
CA LEU A 172 -29.02 -17.44 -7.67
C LEU A 172 -29.26 -16.32 -6.66
N SER A 173 -30.32 -16.43 -5.85
CA SER A 173 -30.46 -15.51 -4.71
C SER A 173 -29.54 -15.92 -3.56
N ALA A 174 -28.75 -14.97 -3.06
CA ALA A 174 -28.01 -15.05 -1.81
C ALA A 174 -28.75 -14.34 -0.65
N SER A 175 -30.07 -14.26 -0.74
CA SER A 175 -30.98 -13.57 0.20
C SER A 175 -32.34 -14.29 0.27
N PHE A 176 -33.29 -13.78 1.05
CA PHE A 176 -34.69 -14.22 0.95
C PHE A 176 -35.45 -13.54 -0.20
N VAL A 177 -34.92 -12.44 -0.75
CA VAL A 177 -35.50 -11.73 -1.89
C VAL A 177 -35.19 -12.49 -3.19
N ARG A 178 -36.18 -12.71 -4.05
CA ARG A 178 -35.93 -13.27 -5.39
C ARG A 178 -35.54 -12.13 -6.35
N PRO A 179 -34.40 -12.21 -7.06
CA PRO A 179 -34.07 -11.23 -8.09
C PRO A 179 -35.12 -11.23 -9.21
N ALA A 180 -35.37 -10.06 -9.80
CA ALA A 180 -35.98 -10.00 -11.13
C ALA A 180 -35.01 -10.61 -12.16
N ARG A 181 -35.52 -11.15 -13.27
CA ARG A 181 -34.66 -11.67 -14.34
C ARG A 181 -33.96 -10.49 -15.04
N PRO A 182 -32.62 -10.38 -15.01
CA PRO A 182 -31.92 -9.29 -15.68
C PRO A 182 -32.04 -9.39 -17.20
N THR A 183 -31.82 -8.24 -17.85
CA THR A 183 -31.55 -8.16 -19.28
C THR A 183 -30.21 -8.85 -19.61
N ALA A 184 -30.04 -9.28 -20.85
CA ALA A 184 -28.87 -10.03 -21.31
C ALA A 184 -28.32 -9.40 -22.60
N PRO A 185 -26.99 -9.31 -22.76
CA PRO A 185 -26.37 -9.02 -24.06
C PRO A 185 -26.69 -10.11 -25.10
N ASP A 186 -26.63 -9.75 -26.38
CA ASP A 186 -26.84 -10.70 -27.47
C ASP A 186 -25.89 -11.91 -27.40
N GLY A 187 -26.46 -13.10 -27.62
CA GLY A 187 -25.73 -14.37 -27.50
C GLY A 187 -25.54 -14.89 -26.07
N VAL A 188 -26.00 -14.17 -25.03
CA VAL A 188 -25.92 -14.60 -23.63
C VAL A 188 -27.28 -15.11 -23.14
N SER A 189 -27.32 -16.34 -22.62
CA SER A 189 -28.55 -16.93 -22.07
C SER A 189 -28.61 -16.81 -20.54
N VAL A 190 -29.62 -16.09 -20.03
CA VAL A 190 -29.86 -15.90 -18.60
C VAL A 190 -30.96 -16.84 -18.10
N THR A 191 -30.66 -17.58 -17.05
CA THR A 191 -31.57 -18.50 -16.34
C THR A 191 -31.74 -18.08 -14.88
N ASP A 192 -32.93 -18.30 -14.32
CA ASP A 192 -33.21 -18.14 -12.88
C ASP A 192 -33.13 -19.54 -12.23
N ALA A 193 -32.22 -19.71 -11.27
CA ALA A 193 -32.03 -20.97 -10.56
C ALA A 193 -32.98 -21.16 -9.36
N GLY A 194 -33.84 -20.18 -9.08
CA GLY A 194 -34.91 -20.23 -8.08
C GLY A 194 -34.53 -19.67 -6.70
N PRO A 195 -35.46 -19.74 -5.73
CA PRO A 195 -35.20 -19.30 -4.35
C PRO A 195 -34.22 -20.25 -3.66
N LEU A 196 -33.34 -19.69 -2.82
CA LEU A 196 -32.32 -20.43 -2.07
C LEU A 196 -32.88 -21.57 -1.21
N LEU A 197 -34.09 -21.39 -0.68
CA LEU A 197 -34.84 -22.37 0.10
C LEU A 197 -36.32 -22.35 -0.33
N GLY A 198 -36.92 -23.52 -0.50
CA GLY A 198 -38.37 -23.64 -0.73
C GLY A 198 -39.19 -23.35 0.54
N PRO A 199 -40.45 -22.90 0.44
CA PRO A 199 -41.26 -22.48 1.60
C PRO A 199 -41.39 -23.54 2.72
N ALA A 200 -41.44 -24.82 2.38
CA ALA A 200 -41.49 -25.91 3.36
C ALA A 200 -40.18 -26.04 4.17
N ALA A 201 -39.02 -25.87 3.52
CA ALA A 201 -37.71 -25.90 4.21
C ALA A 201 -37.52 -24.65 5.07
N LEU A 202 -37.93 -23.49 4.56
CA LEU A 202 -37.95 -22.21 5.25
C LEU A 202 -38.79 -22.29 6.54
N ALA A 203 -40.02 -22.81 6.45
CA ALA A 203 -40.90 -23.03 7.61
C ALA A 203 -40.34 -24.07 8.60
N ALA A 204 -39.71 -25.15 8.12
CA ALA A 204 -39.11 -26.18 8.97
C ALA A 204 -37.91 -25.65 9.78
N VAL A 205 -36.99 -24.93 9.15
CA VAL A 205 -35.83 -24.31 9.84
C VAL A 205 -36.31 -23.26 10.85
N LEU A 206 -37.27 -22.41 10.48
CA LEU A 206 -37.86 -21.42 11.39
C LEU A 206 -38.50 -22.08 12.62
N SER A 207 -39.28 -23.14 12.41
CA SER A 207 -39.91 -23.91 13.48
C SER A 207 -38.89 -24.58 14.40
N ALA A 208 -37.81 -25.13 13.85
CA ALA A 208 -36.74 -25.75 14.62
C ALA A 208 -35.95 -24.73 15.46
N ARG A 209 -35.62 -23.55 14.89
CA ARG A 209 -34.99 -22.43 15.63
C ARG A 209 -35.88 -21.95 16.78
N ALA A 210 -37.19 -21.82 16.53
CA ALA A 210 -38.16 -21.40 17.54
C ALA A 210 -38.34 -22.41 18.67
N ALA A 211 -38.49 -23.70 18.34
CA ALA A 211 -38.61 -24.78 19.33
C ALA A 211 -37.37 -24.87 20.23
N ALA A 212 -36.17 -24.84 19.64
CA ALA A 212 -34.91 -24.90 20.38
C ALA A 212 -34.73 -23.68 21.33
N ALA A 213 -35.16 -22.49 20.91
CA ALA A 213 -35.09 -21.29 21.77
C ALA A 213 -36.00 -21.40 23.00
N VAL A 214 -37.26 -21.81 22.80
CA VAL A 214 -38.23 -21.98 23.90
C VAL A 214 -37.87 -23.16 24.80
N GLN A 215 -37.35 -24.26 24.25
CA GLN A 215 -36.83 -25.38 25.04
C GLN A 215 -35.67 -24.95 25.94
N ARG A 216 -34.67 -24.25 25.38
CA ARG A 216 -33.52 -23.71 26.13
C ARG A 216 -33.93 -22.75 27.26
N LEU A 217 -34.93 -21.90 27.02
CA LEU A 217 -35.49 -21.02 28.07
C LEU A 217 -36.16 -21.85 29.19
N ARG A 218 -36.90 -22.92 28.85
CA ARG A 218 -37.58 -23.78 29.83
C ARG A 218 -36.60 -24.63 30.66
N GLU A 219 -35.62 -25.25 30.01
CA GLU A 219 -34.73 -26.23 30.63
C GLU A 219 -33.53 -25.59 31.35
N HIS A 220 -33.10 -24.39 30.92
CA HIS A 220 -31.86 -23.76 31.41
C HIS A 220 -32.04 -22.31 31.87
N ARG A 221 -33.21 -21.69 31.63
CA ARG A 221 -33.46 -20.25 31.84
C ARG A 221 -32.49 -19.33 31.07
N ASP A 222 -31.97 -19.80 29.93
CA ASP A 222 -31.16 -19.00 28.97
C ASP A 222 -32.09 -18.41 27.88
N ASP A 223 -32.42 -17.12 28.03
CA ASP A 223 -33.21 -16.35 27.07
C ASP A 223 -32.46 -16.05 25.75
N GLY A 224 -31.16 -16.33 25.67
CA GLY A 224 -30.32 -16.13 24.50
C GLY A 224 -29.87 -14.69 24.26
N VAL A 225 -30.37 -13.71 25.02
CA VAL A 225 -30.06 -12.28 24.82
C VAL A 225 -28.57 -12.01 24.96
N GLY A 226 -27.92 -12.61 25.96
CA GLY A 226 -26.46 -12.47 26.16
C GLY A 226 -25.64 -12.99 24.98
N ARG A 227 -26.06 -14.11 24.39
CA ARG A 227 -25.38 -14.72 23.23
C ARG A 227 -25.61 -13.93 21.94
N ALA A 228 -26.81 -13.39 21.76
CA ALA A 228 -27.18 -12.62 20.58
C ALA A 228 -26.60 -11.19 20.59
N LEU A 229 -26.34 -10.59 21.76
CA LEU A 229 -25.62 -9.32 21.87
C LEU A 229 -24.17 -9.42 21.36
N ALA A 230 -23.48 -10.53 21.66
CA ALA A 230 -22.11 -10.79 21.19
C ALA A 230 -22.02 -11.12 19.68
N ALA A 231 -23.14 -11.22 18.95
CA ALA A 231 -23.13 -11.62 17.53
C ALA A 231 -22.47 -10.59 16.59
N ALA A 232 -22.28 -9.34 17.03
CA ALA A 232 -21.51 -8.33 16.29
C ALA A 232 -20.02 -8.28 16.69
N GLU A 233 -19.64 -8.91 17.81
CA GLU A 233 -18.28 -8.84 18.38
C GLU A 233 -17.32 -9.77 17.60
N GLY A 234 -16.75 -9.24 16.52
CA GLY A 234 -15.82 -9.95 15.64
C GLY A 234 -15.95 -9.56 14.16
N HIS A 235 -17.05 -8.93 13.75
CA HIS A 235 -17.33 -8.57 12.35
C HIS A 235 -16.68 -7.25 11.88
N GLY A 236 -15.41 -7.05 12.21
CA GLY A 236 -14.53 -6.02 11.61
C GLY A 236 -14.82 -4.54 11.89
N ARG A 237 -16.01 -4.18 12.40
CA ARG A 237 -16.32 -2.80 12.80
C ARG A 237 -15.38 -2.35 13.95
N PRO A 238 -14.74 -1.16 13.87
CA PRO A 238 -13.97 -0.64 14.99
C PRO A 238 -14.91 -0.34 16.16
N THR A 239 -14.58 -0.86 17.35
CA THR A 239 -15.27 -0.45 18.57
C THR A 239 -14.96 1.03 18.86
N PRO A 240 -15.97 1.87 19.15
CA PRO A 240 -15.71 3.23 19.60
C PRO A 240 -14.97 3.16 20.95
N THR A 241 -13.71 3.56 20.97
CA THR A 241 -12.82 3.52 22.13
C THR A 241 -13.18 4.60 23.14
N GLY A 242 -14.30 4.39 23.85
CA GLY A 242 -14.62 5.15 25.05
C GLY A 242 -13.47 5.04 26.07
N PRO A 243 -13.04 6.15 26.70
CA PRO A 243 -11.89 6.15 27.59
C PRO A 243 -12.13 5.27 28.81
N ALA A 244 -11.10 4.57 29.27
CA ALA A 244 -11.15 3.75 30.48
C ALA A 244 -11.42 4.63 31.71
N SER A 245 -12.65 4.60 32.22
CA SER A 245 -13.07 5.39 33.38
C SER A 245 -13.01 4.56 34.67
N THR A 246 -12.26 5.08 35.64
CA THR A 246 -12.15 4.54 36.98
C THR A 246 -13.37 4.87 37.84
N ALA A 247 -13.70 3.96 38.76
CA ALA A 247 -14.41 4.20 40.03
C ALA A 247 -15.59 5.20 40.05
N THR A 248 -16.80 4.64 40.03
CA THR A 248 -17.99 5.05 40.81
C THR A 248 -17.98 6.42 41.52
N ARG A 249 -18.88 7.32 41.11
CA ARG A 249 -19.87 7.92 42.03
C ARG A 249 -21.11 8.49 41.31
N THR A 250 -22.19 8.61 42.08
CA THR A 250 -23.55 8.94 41.67
C THR A 250 -23.81 10.43 41.46
N THR A 251 -24.61 10.77 40.45
CA THR A 251 -25.60 11.87 40.51
C THR A 251 -26.80 11.58 39.61
N THR A 252 -27.95 12.19 39.91
CA THR A 252 -29.28 11.93 39.32
C THR A 252 -29.47 12.55 37.93
N ALA A 253 -30.23 11.88 37.07
CA ALA A 253 -30.75 12.44 35.82
C ALA A 253 -32.23 12.83 35.96
N SER A 254 -32.63 13.95 35.35
CA SER A 254 -34.03 14.36 35.17
C SER A 254 -34.33 14.65 33.71
N THR A 255 -35.45 14.14 33.21
CA THR A 255 -35.91 14.26 31.82
C THR A 255 -36.27 15.69 31.41
N ALA A 256 -35.93 16.08 30.18
CA ALA A 256 -36.65 17.11 29.43
C ALA A 256 -36.58 16.84 27.91
N THR A 257 -37.63 16.27 27.34
CA THR A 257 -37.83 16.18 25.88
C THR A 257 -38.20 17.57 25.34
N ARG A 258 -37.77 17.94 24.12
CA ARG A 258 -38.42 19.06 23.42
C ARG A 258 -38.47 18.88 21.90
N THR A 259 -39.63 19.19 21.34
CA THR A 259 -39.98 19.07 19.92
C THR A 259 -39.68 20.34 19.12
N THR A 260 -39.55 20.17 17.81
CA THR A 260 -39.44 21.23 16.80
C THR A 260 -40.77 21.92 16.50
N THR A 261 -40.74 23.25 16.37
CA THR A 261 -41.60 24.03 15.44
C THR A 261 -40.80 25.23 14.93
N ALA A 262 -41.08 25.67 13.72
CA ALA A 262 -40.44 26.82 13.08
C ALA A 262 -41.44 27.96 12.86
N SER A 263 -40.94 29.19 12.74
CA SER A 263 -41.70 30.33 12.20
C SER A 263 -40.75 31.33 11.55
N THR A 264 -41.06 31.73 10.32
CA THR A 264 -40.33 32.76 9.57
C THR A 264 -40.71 34.18 10.00
N ALA A 265 -39.76 35.10 9.91
CA ALA A 265 -39.99 36.54 9.86
C ALA A 265 -38.86 37.19 9.05
N THR A 266 -39.16 38.23 8.26
CA THR A 266 -38.24 38.84 7.29
C THR A 266 -37.98 40.33 7.54
N ARG A 267 -37.03 40.87 6.75
CA ARG A 267 -36.88 42.24 6.23
C ARG A 267 -35.85 43.21 6.85
N THR A 268 -35.23 43.93 5.90
CA THR A 268 -34.67 45.31 5.94
C THR A 268 -33.47 45.62 6.85
N GLY A 269 -32.33 45.91 6.22
CA GLY A 269 -31.33 46.88 6.70
C GLY A 269 -31.73 48.33 6.33
N PRO A 270 -30.80 49.27 6.00
CA PRO A 270 -29.36 49.07 5.74
C PRO A 270 -28.42 50.18 6.32
N ALA A 271 -27.14 50.08 5.91
CA ALA A 271 -26.21 51.17 5.57
C ALA A 271 -25.32 51.90 6.62
N TRP A 272 -24.07 52.07 6.15
CA TRP A 272 -23.08 53.13 6.41
C TRP A 272 -22.25 53.18 7.71
N ALA A 273 -21.00 53.61 7.48
CA ALA A 273 -19.90 53.91 8.41
C ALA A 273 -19.43 55.35 8.10
N PRO A 274 -18.15 55.75 8.29
CA PRO A 274 -17.18 55.47 9.36
C PRO A 274 -16.82 56.77 10.13
N THR A 275 -15.97 56.73 11.17
CA THR A 275 -15.28 57.96 11.62
C THR A 275 -13.96 57.75 12.39
N THR A 276 -13.00 58.60 12.03
CA THR A 276 -11.60 58.78 12.46
C THR A 276 -11.36 59.18 13.94
N THR A 277 -10.30 58.62 14.55
CA THR A 277 -9.11 59.26 15.23
C THR A 277 -9.15 60.71 15.80
N PRO A 278 -8.17 61.22 16.63
CA PRO A 278 -6.99 60.61 17.31
C PRO A 278 -6.71 61.12 18.79
N ARG A 279 -5.47 60.90 19.32
CA ARG A 279 -4.72 61.58 20.45
C ARG A 279 -4.66 60.87 21.84
N ARG A 280 -3.67 61.10 22.75
CA ARG A 280 -2.18 61.28 22.67
C ARG A 280 -1.51 61.45 24.08
N ARG A 281 -0.46 60.65 24.44
CA ARG A 281 0.57 60.86 25.53
C ARG A 281 0.06 60.87 27.01
N SER A 282 0.82 60.63 28.10
CA SER A 282 2.27 60.42 28.45
C SER A 282 2.40 59.38 29.63
N SER A 283 3.42 59.16 30.49
CA SER A 283 4.73 59.79 30.88
C SER A 283 5.72 58.76 31.54
N THR A 284 6.73 59.22 32.34
CA THR A 284 7.79 58.46 33.11
C THR A 284 8.39 59.36 34.21
N PRO A 285 9.39 59.00 35.11
CA PRO A 285 10.16 57.75 35.42
C PRO A 285 9.98 57.34 36.94
N PRO A 286 10.92 56.92 37.85
CA PRO A 286 12.34 56.43 37.82
C PRO A 286 12.64 55.14 38.68
N ARG A 287 13.59 55.17 39.67
CA ARG A 287 14.17 54.07 40.52
C ARG A 287 14.77 54.60 41.85
N PRO A 288 15.13 53.81 42.92
CA PRO A 288 16.53 53.29 43.09
C PRO A 288 16.83 52.05 44.02
N ARG A 289 17.93 51.31 43.69
CA ARG A 289 19.03 50.68 44.52
C ARG A 289 18.87 49.49 45.55
N MET A 290 19.50 48.35 45.17
CA MET A 290 20.52 47.45 45.82
C MET A 290 21.00 47.66 47.29
N PRO A 291 21.41 46.58 48.04
CA PRO A 291 22.84 46.13 48.13
C PRO A 291 23.11 44.59 48.34
N VAL A 292 24.40 44.17 48.46
CA VAL A 292 24.92 42.76 48.53
C VAL A 292 26.15 42.60 49.47
N PRO A 293 26.31 41.46 50.19
CA PRO A 293 27.60 40.72 50.33
C PRO A 293 27.42 39.17 50.23
N SER A 294 28.30 38.28 49.74
CA SER A 294 29.78 38.06 49.80
C SER A 294 30.30 37.49 51.15
N ARG A 295 31.18 36.47 51.26
CA ARG A 295 32.11 35.79 50.31
C ARG A 295 31.84 34.25 50.22
N ARG A 296 32.71 33.21 50.22
CA ARG A 296 34.17 32.95 50.52
C ARG A 296 34.76 31.87 49.55
N ARG A 297 35.62 30.91 49.99
CA ARG A 297 36.23 29.81 49.16
C ARG A 297 36.70 28.59 50.01
N ALA A 298 36.67 27.38 49.40
CA ALA A 298 37.63 26.26 49.46
C ALA A 298 37.33 25.36 48.23
N GLN A 299 38.21 24.84 47.35
CA GLN A 299 39.54 24.17 47.41
C GLN A 299 39.53 22.75 48.04
N GLY A 300 39.71 21.70 47.21
CA GLY A 300 39.93 20.31 47.68
C GLY A 300 39.80 19.17 46.64
N ALA A 301 40.92 18.80 45.99
CA ALA A 301 41.36 17.44 45.59
C ALA A 301 40.41 16.35 44.98
N THR A 302 40.62 16.07 43.68
CA THR A 302 40.94 14.75 43.02
C THR A 302 40.15 13.43 43.23
N SER A 303 40.12 12.67 42.11
CA SER A 303 40.22 11.19 41.96
C SER A 303 38.96 10.37 41.57
N ASP A 304 39.14 9.49 40.58
CA ASP A 304 38.23 8.41 40.16
C ASP A 304 38.16 7.26 41.17
N ILE A 305 37.09 6.43 41.12
CA ILE A 305 37.17 4.99 40.75
C ILE A 305 35.80 4.24 40.92
N ARG A 306 35.36 3.62 39.81
CA ARG A 306 34.57 2.37 39.61
C ARG A 306 33.28 2.04 40.43
N GLN A 307 32.22 1.74 39.65
CA GLN A 307 31.38 0.51 39.64
C GLN A 307 30.98 -0.23 40.95
N VAL A 308 29.71 -0.68 41.03
CA VAL A 308 29.25 -2.02 41.53
C VAL A 308 27.72 -2.20 41.24
N PRO A 309 27.14 -3.42 41.12
CA PRO A 309 26.12 -3.67 40.08
C PRO A 309 24.70 -4.13 40.54
N VAL A 310 23.85 -4.40 39.53
CA VAL A 310 22.45 -4.88 39.62
C VAL A 310 22.31 -6.30 40.21
N ARG A 311 21.22 -6.55 40.97
CA ARG A 311 20.67 -7.90 41.21
C ARG A 311 19.13 -7.92 41.13
N ARG A 312 18.60 -9.09 40.73
CA ARG A 312 17.15 -9.40 40.68
C ARG A 312 16.56 -9.55 42.09
N TRP A 313 15.23 -9.42 42.17
CA TRP A 313 14.42 -9.94 43.28
C TRP A 313 13.52 -11.10 42.82
N THR A 314 13.11 -11.93 43.76
CA THR A 314 12.19 -13.07 43.60
C THR A 314 11.25 -13.09 44.79
N ASP A 315 9.97 -13.35 44.57
CA ASP A 315 8.90 -13.04 45.53
C ASP A 315 8.40 -14.27 46.32
N ARG A 316 8.25 -14.12 47.65
CA ARG A 316 7.55 -15.03 48.58
C ARG A 316 7.60 -14.55 50.04
N ASP A 317 6.45 -14.19 50.60
CA ASP A 317 6.02 -14.48 52.00
C ASP A 317 4.55 -14.03 52.17
N GLN A 318 3.57 -14.89 52.47
CA GLN A 318 3.15 -15.50 53.75
C GLN A 318 1.97 -14.80 54.48
N ARG A 319 0.82 -15.53 54.53
CA ARG A 319 -0.08 -15.86 55.68
C ARG A 319 -0.59 -14.73 56.59
N GLY A 320 -1.83 -14.72 57.13
CA GLY A 320 -2.96 -15.67 57.22
C GLY A 320 -3.91 -15.17 58.36
N PRO A 321 -4.82 -15.96 58.98
CA PRO A 321 -5.36 -17.30 58.69
C PRO A 321 -6.73 -17.17 57.93
N THR A 322 -7.97 -17.62 58.25
CA THR A 322 -8.68 -18.51 59.24
C THR A 322 -10.12 -18.76 58.66
N ASP A 323 -10.94 -19.77 58.99
CA ASP A 323 -10.77 -21.02 59.75
C ASP A 323 -11.59 -22.20 59.13
N ARG A 324 -12.68 -22.70 59.78
CA ARG A 324 -13.23 -24.05 59.53
C ARG A 324 -14.75 -24.23 59.60
N GLN A 325 -15.29 -24.93 58.60
CA GLN A 325 -16.25 -26.06 58.67
C GLN A 325 -16.59 -26.52 57.22
N GLY A 326 -16.87 -27.79 56.91
CA GLY A 326 -16.81 -28.99 57.74
C GLY A 326 -17.80 -30.10 57.34
N ARG A 327 -17.60 -30.80 56.21
CA ARG A 327 -18.21 -32.12 55.89
C ARG A 327 -17.56 -32.74 54.66
N GLY A 328 -17.39 -34.07 54.67
CA GLY A 328 -17.01 -34.86 53.48
C GLY A 328 -18.24 -35.48 52.81
N GLY A 329 -18.10 -35.79 51.52
CA GLY A 329 -19.09 -36.53 50.73
C GLY A 329 -18.43 -37.09 49.48
N GLU A 330 -18.48 -38.41 49.30
CA GLU A 330 -17.87 -39.06 48.14
C GLU A 330 -18.73 -38.88 46.89
N HIS A 331 -18.13 -38.48 45.76
CA HIS A 331 -18.63 -38.85 44.45
C HIS A 331 -17.49 -39.26 43.52
N ARG A 332 -17.68 -40.40 42.85
CA ARG A 332 -16.68 -41.11 42.06
C ARG A 332 -16.25 -40.30 40.84
N ARG A 333 -14.94 -40.17 40.60
CA ARG A 333 -14.41 -39.85 39.26
C ARG A 333 -14.41 -41.12 38.40
N PRO A 334 -14.94 -41.11 37.16
CA PRO A 334 -14.76 -42.21 36.21
C PRO A 334 -13.28 -42.45 35.89
N GLY A 335 -12.94 -43.70 35.56
CA GLY A 335 -11.57 -44.10 35.18
C GLY A 335 -11.13 -43.46 33.85
N GLY A 336 -9.82 -43.19 33.73
CA GLY A 336 -9.26 -42.55 32.54
C GLY A 336 -9.06 -43.50 31.37
N ALA A 337 -9.57 -43.11 30.19
CA ALA A 337 -9.21 -43.66 28.89
C ALA A 337 -9.06 -42.49 27.89
N GLY A 338 -8.03 -42.43 27.06
CA GLY A 338 -6.82 -43.26 27.03
C GLY A 338 -5.69 -42.59 26.26
N ARG A 339 -4.44 -42.97 26.54
CA ARG A 339 -3.27 -42.55 25.73
C ARG A 339 -3.24 -43.39 24.44
N VAL A 340 -3.64 -42.80 23.32
CA VAL A 340 -3.44 -43.43 22.00
C VAL A 340 -1.97 -43.29 21.62
N ALA A 341 -1.20 -44.36 21.85
CA ALA A 341 0.15 -44.48 21.32
C ALA A 341 0.08 -44.92 19.84
N LEU A 342 0.63 -44.11 18.94
CA LEU A 342 0.80 -44.49 17.53
C LEU A 342 1.87 -45.60 17.43
N PRO A 343 1.55 -46.80 16.88
CA PRO A 343 2.52 -47.88 16.80
C PRO A 343 3.64 -47.59 15.80
N LEU A 344 4.89 -47.72 16.25
CA LEU A 344 6.04 -47.80 15.35
C LEU A 344 6.02 -49.14 14.61
N LEU A 345 5.89 -49.08 13.27
CA LEU A 345 5.98 -50.24 12.38
C LEU A 345 7.40 -50.85 12.41
N ARG A 346 7.63 -51.79 13.32
CA ARG A 346 8.75 -52.74 13.22
C ARG A 346 8.36 -53.89 12.30
N GLY A 347 9.09 -54.04 11.19
CA GLY A 347 9.05 -55.26 10.38
C GLY A 347 8.63 -55.07 8.92
N GLN A 348 9.52 -54.54 8.08
CA GLN A 348 9.58 -54.90 6.66
C GLN A 348 11.04 -55.03 6.20
N PRO A 349 11.44 -56.16 5.59
CA PRO A 349 12.73 -56.27 4.91
C PRO A 349 12.60 -55.71 3.49
N GLY A 350 13.04 -54.47 3.28
CA GLY A 350 13.04 -53.84 1.96
C GLY A 350 13.96 -52.62 1.91
N ALA A 351 14.91 -52.62 0.97
CA ALA A 351 15.85 -51.52 0.77
C ALA A 351 15.19 -50.33 0.06
N ALA A 352 14.30 -49.63 0.77
CA ALA A 352 13.53 -48.51 0.23
C ALA A 352 14.44 -47.33 -0.16
N VAL A 353 14.63 -47.14 -1.47
CA VAL A 353 15.37 -46.00 -2.03
C VAL A 353 14.60 -44.71 -1.73
N ARG A 354 15.05 -43.97 -0.70
CA ARG A 354 14.56 -42.60 -0.47
C ARG A 354 14.93 -41.72 -1.68
N PRO A 355 14.00 -40.97 -2.29
CA PRO A 355 14.28 -40.19 -3.49
C PRO A 355 15.26 -39.05 -3.18
N ARG A 356 16.47 -39.12 -3.75
CA ARG A 356 17.45 -38.01 -3.72
C ARG A 356 17.04 -36.90 -4.68
N GLN A 357 17.40 -35.67 -4.31
CA GLN A 357 17.16 -34.45 -5.08
C GLN A 357 18.37 -33.52 -4.90
N ASP A 358 19.34 -33.61 -5.81
CA ASP A 358 20.59 -32.83 -5.75
C ASP A 358 20.45 -31.49 -6.52
N PRO A 359 20.82 -30.33 -5.93
CA PRO A 359 20.73 -29.01 -6.58
C PRO A 359 22.03 -28.56 -7.28
N ARG A 360 21.91 -27.72 -8.34
CA ARG A 360 22.98 -27.44 -9.34
C ARG A 360 24.39 -27.14 -8.78
N HIS A 361 24.53 -26.11 -7.94
CA HIS A 361 25.84 -25.58 -7.51
C HIS A 361 26.34 -26.22 -6.20
N ALA A 362 25.67 -27.26 -5.67
CA ALA A 362 26.13 -27.94 -4.45
C ALA A 362 27.50 -28.63 -4.69
N PRO A 363 28.50 -28.39 -3.83
CA PRO A 363 29.84 -28.95 -4.04
C PRO A 363 29.95 -30.40 -3.54
N GLU A 364 30.57 -31.27 -4.34
CA GLU A 364 30.96 -32.62 -3.90
C GLU A 364 32.33 -32.55 -3.20
N HIS A 365 32.32 -32.57 -1.85
CA HIS A 365 33.54 -32.46 -1.02
C HIS A 365 33.91 -33.74 -0.27
N PRO A 366 35.18 -34.19 -0.32
CA PRO A 366 35.65 -35.33 0.46
C PRO A 366 36.14 -34.92 1.86
N GLY A 367 35.27 -35.03 2.86
CA GLY A 367 35.68 -35.17 4.28
C GLY A 367 35.24 -34.10 5.28
N ARG A 368 35.04 -34.55 6.53
CA ARG A 368 34.90 -33.76 7.77
C ARG A 368 33.79 -32.70 7.92
N HIS A 369 32.71 -32.76 7.16
CA HIS A 369 31.38 -32.44 7.72
C HIS A 369 30.34 -33.48 7.26
N LEU A 370 29.55 -34.02 8.20
CA LEU A 370 28.53 -35.03 7.93
C LEU A 370 27.20 -34.35 7.53
N GLY A 371 27.07 -34.04 6.24
CA GLY A 371 25.87 -33.41 5.66
C GLY A 371 25.29 -34.10 4.41
N ALA A 372 25.84 -35.25 4.00
CA ALA A 372 25.38 -36.01 2.82
C ALA A 372 25.42 -37.52 3.10
N ASP A 373 24.24 -38.14 3.28
CA ASP A 373 24.14 -39.52 3.73
C ASP A 373 24.60 -40.57 2.70
N ARG A 374 25.53 -41.43 3.16
CA ARG A 374 26.23 -42.47 2.40
C ARG A 374 25.29 -43.61 1.94
N ALA A 375 24.64 -43.46 0.79
CA ALA A 375 24.01 -44.60 0.09
C ALA A 375 23.94 -44.41 -1.44
N GLY A 376 25.04 -43.97 -2.06
CA GLY A 376 25.18 -43.89 -3.53
C GLY A 376 26.39 -44.71 -3.99
N ARG A 377 26.18 -45.69 -4.88
CA ARG A 377 27.26 -46.46 -5.51
C ARG A 377 27.70 -45.77 -6.80
N HIS A 378 28.88 -45.14 -6.76
CA HIS A 378 29.61 -44.58 -7.91
C HIS A 378 31.11 -44.85 -7.72
N PRO A 379 31.89 -45.05 -8.79
CA PRO A 379 33.34 -45.29 -8.69
C PRO A 379 34.03 -44.05 -8.10
N ARG A 380 34.91 -44.26 -7.11
CA ARG A 380 35.58 -43.17 -6.37
C ARG A 380 36.99 -42.88 -6.90
N GLY A 381 37.10 -42.61 -8.19
CA GLY A 381 38.34 -42.16 -8.84
C GLY A 381 38.37 -40.66 -9.08
N ARG A 382 39.35 -39.94 -8.52
CA ARG A 382 39.79 -38.57 -8.89
C ARG A 382 38.69 -37.51 -9.19
N ALA A 383 37.65 -37.41 -8.37
CA ALA A 383 36.73 -36.27 -8.42
C ALA A 383 37.35 -35.01 -7.79
N VAL A 384 37.78 -34.04 -8.60
CA VAL A 384 38.40 -32.77 -8.16
C VAL A 384 37.54 -31.58 -8.58
N ARG A 385 36.80 -30.99 -7.63
CA ARG A 385 35.98 -29.75 -7.76
C ARG A 385 35.29 -29.57 -9.13
N VAL A 386 34.18 -30.28 -9.36
CA VAL A 386 33.39 -30.18 -10.60
C VAL A 386 31.92 -29.91 -10.29
N ARG A 387 31.23 -29.14 -11.15
CA ARG A 387 29.78 -28.83 -11.02
C ARG A 387 28.95 -29.46 -12.14
N ARG A 388 27.63 -29.49 -11.96
CA ARG A 388 26.66 -30.06 -12.90
C ARG A 388 26.04 -28.98 -13.80
N HIS A 389 25.86 -29.30 -15.09
CA HIS A 389 25.39 -28.35 -16.11
C HIS A 389 23.86 -28.48 -16.30
N ARG A 390 23.07 -27.65 -15.59
CA ARG A 390 21.59 -27.58 -15.65
C ARG A 390 21.10 -26.21 -15.15
N PRO A 391 19.85 -25.77 -15.41
CA PRO A 391 19.31 -24.50 -14.90
C PRO A 391 19.46 -24.31 -13.38
N ALA A 392 19.62 -23.07 -12.93
CA ALA A 392 19.53 -22.72 -11.51
C ALA A 392 18.17 -23.16 -10.93
N GLY A 393 18.12 -23.55 -9.66
CA GLY A 393 16.87 -23.89 -8.97
C GLY A 393 16.23 -25.26 -9.26
N ARG A 394 16.67 -26.04 -10.27
CA ARG A 394 16.01 -27.32 -10.61
C ARG A 394 16.61 -28.54 -9.89
N LEU A 395 15.75 -29.37 -9.32
CA LEU A 395 16.08 -30.65 -8.67
C LEU A 395 15.82 -31.85 -9.62
N GLN A 396 16.60 -32.94 -9.49
CA GLN A 396 16.39 -34.19 -10.23
C GLN A 396 15.70 -35.26 -9.38
N ARG A 397 14.78 -36.03 -9.97
CA ARG A 397 14.32 -37.33 -9.44
C ARG A 397 14.92 -38.49 -10.27
N PRO A 398 15.16 -39.68 -9.68
CA PRO A 398 15.86 -40.75 -10.36
C PRO A 398 14.95 -41.65 -11.21
N ALA A 399 15.19 -41.67 -12.52
CA ALA A 399 14.93 -42.78 -13.43
C ALA A 399 15.99 -42.73 -14.56
N GLU A 400 16.33 -43.91 -15.09
CA GLU A 400 17.19 -44.15 -16.28
C GLU A 400 18.67 -43.69 -16.23
N ARG A 401 19.51 -44.35 -17.03
CA ARG A 401 20.94 -44.04 -17.18
C ARG A 401 21.13 -42.98 -18.26
N LEU A 402 21.64 -41.81 -17.88
CA LEU A 402 22.08 -40.77 -18.80
C LEU A 402 23.53 -40.38 -18.51
N HIS A 403 24.32 -40.22 -19.57
CA HIS A 403 25.73 -39.83 -19.49
C HIS A 403 25.87 -38.42 -18.88
N ARG A 404 27.01 -38.16 -18.23
CA ARG A 404 27.26 -36.93 -17.47
C ARG A 404 28.40 -36.14 -18.10
N LEU A 405 28.19 -34.84 -18.32
CA LEU A 405 29.23 -33.88 -18.74
C LEU A 405 29.51 -32.91 -17.58
N ALA A 406 30.80 -32.62 -17.36
CA ALA A 406 31.27 -31.99 -16.13
C ALA A 406 32.62 -31.23 -16.35
N PRO A 407 32.59 -29.92 -16.70
CA PRO A 407 33.80 -29.14 -16.98
C PRO A 407 34.47 -28.59 -15.70
N ARG A 408 35.80 -28.42 -15.75
CA ARG A 408 36.60 -27.81 -14.67
C ARG A 408 36.26 -26.32 -14.47
N PRO A 409 36.47 -25.76 -13.27
CA PRO A 409 36.41 -24.31 -13.05
C PRO A 409 37.49 -23.59 -13.87
N ALA A 410 37.12 -22.50 -14.53
CA ALA A 410 38.04 -21.58 -15.19
C ALA A 410 38.50 -20.50 -14.20
N GLY A 411 39.80 -20.18 -14.21
CA GLY A 411 40.41 -19.20 -13.29
C GLY A 411 41.42 -19.86 -12.35
N GLY A 412 42.71 -19.68 -12.66
CA GLY A 412 43.83 -20.22 -11.86
C GLY A 412 44.83 -19.13 -11.50
N VAL A 413 44.79 -18.65 -10.25
CA VAL A 413 45.86 -17.87 -9.63
C VAL A 413 46.10 -18.42 -8.22
N PRO A 414 47.29 -18.96 -7.88
CA PRO A 414 47.57 -19.43 -6.54
C PRO A 414 47.85 -18.25 -5.60
N PRO A 415 47.23 -18.17 -4.41
CA PRO A 415 47.46 -17.07 -3.48
C PRO A 415 48.87 -17.14 -2.89
N ARG A 416 49.76 -16.22 -3.32
CA ARG A 416 51.04 -15.96 -2.65
C ARG A 416 50.79 -15.24 -1.32
N ALA A 417 50.67 -16.01 -0.24
CA ALA A 417 50.64 -15.44 1.11
C ALA A 417 51.97 -14.76 1.45
N ARG A 418 51.97 -13.42 1.50
CA ARG A 418 53.01 -12.62 2.17
C ARG A 418 52.50 -12.18 3.54
N THR A 419 52.64 -13.05 4.54
CA THR A 419 52.55 -12.66 5.95
C THR A 419 53.94 -12.24 6.42
N GLY A 420 54.09 -10.98 6.82
CA GLY A 420 55.31 -10.47 7.43
C GLY A 420 55.09 -10.14 8.89
N LEU A 421 55.79 -10.82 9.79
CA LEU A 421 56.21 -10.38 11.14
C LEU A 421 57.47 -11.19 11.51
N PRO A 422 58.37 -10.67 12.38
CA PRO A 422 59.77 -11.12 12.41
C PRO A 422 60.06 -12.30 13.35
N GLY A 423 60.96 -13.19 12.91
CA GLY A 423 61.55 -14.25 13.74
C GLY A 423 62.50 -15.17 12.95
N ARG A 424 63.75 -15.31 13.41
CA ARG A 424 64.80 -16.21 12.87
C ARG A 424 65.80 -16.55 13.98
N PRO A 425 66.57 -17.65 13.89
CA PRO A 425 66.31 -18.90 13.17
C PRO A 425 66.47 -20.17 14.06
N GLY A 426 65.97 -21.31 13.59
CA GLY A 426 66.20 -22.64 14.19
C GLY A 426 66.26 -23.71 13.08
N ALA A 427 66.97 -24.82 13.29
CA ALA A 427 67.43 -25.68 12.20
C ALA A 427 66.80 -27.10 12.16
N ALA A 428 66.78 -27.65 10.94
CA ALA A 428 66.85 -29.07 10.53
C ALA A 428 66.07 -30.17 11.29
N GLY A 429 65.32 -30.96 10.52
CA GLY A 429 64.77 -32.27 10.92
C GLY A 429 63.91 -32.87 9.81
N HIS A 430 64.10 -34.15 9.48
CA HIS A 430 63.35 -34.88 8.44
C HIS A 430 62.38 -35.91 9.06
N THR A 431 61.31 -36.21 8.31
CA THR A 431 60.54 -37.49 8.27
C THR A 431 60.09 -38.17 9.57
N GLU A 432 58.76 -38.32 9.74
CA GLU A 432 58.13 -39.66 9.85
C GLU A 432 56.61 -39.62 9.56
N GLU A 433 55.93 -40.76 9.68
CA GLU A 433 54.68 -41.11 8.99
C GLU A 433 53.35 -40.78 9.72
N PRO A 434 52.22 -40.66 9.00
CA PRO A 434 50.87 -40.85 9.55
C PRO A 434 50.46 -42.34 9.49
N ARG A 435 50.20 -42.95 10.64
CA ARG A 435 49.83 -44.38 10.76
C ARG A 435 48.38 -44.71 10.31
N GLU A 436 48.17 -46.02 10.16
CA GLU A 436 47.03 -46.75 9.61
C GLU A 436 45.64 -46.39 10.19
N ALA A 437 44.58 -46.63 9.37
CA ALA A 437 43.19 -46.66 9.82
C ALA A 437 42.29 -47.54 8.91
N GLU A 438 42.24 -48.85 9.22
CA GLU A 438 41.24 -49.88 8.87
C GLU A 438 40.79 -50.14 7.39
N GLU A 439 40.71 -51.43 7.04
CA GLU A 439 40.29 -51.93 5.72
C GLU A 439 38.78 -51.77 5.42
N PRO A 440 38.39 -51.50 4.16
CA PRO A 440 37.02 -51.63 3.69
C PRO A 440 36.73 -53.04 3.11
N ARG A 441 35.96 -53.88 3.80
CA ARG A 441 35.50 -55.16 3.23
C ARG A 441 34.44 -54.98 2.13
N GLY A 442 34.77 -55.38 0.90
CA GLY A 442 33.87 -55.52 -0.23
C GLY A 442 34.63 -56.02 -1.47
N PRO A 443 34.02 -56.82 -2.37
CA PRO A 443 34.73 -57.41 -3.49
C PRO A 443 35.09 -56.35 -4.55
N GLU A 444 36.30 -56.47 -5.09
CA GLU A 444 36.76 -55.71 -6.26
C GLU A 444 36.41 -56.47 -7.54
N GLU A 445 35.87 -55.77 -8.53
CA GLU A 445 35.90 -56.18 -9.94
C GLU A 445 36.87 -55.23 -10.67
N PRO A 446 37.75 -55.74 -11.55
CA PRO A 446 38.73 -54.91 -12.24
C PRO A 446 38.02 -53.96 -13.23
N CYS A 447 38.38 -52.68 -13.18
CA CYS A 447 37.91 -51.70 -14.15
C CYS A 447 38.90 -51.62 -15.31
N GLU A 448 38.53 -52.19 -16.47
CA GLU A 448 39.17 -51.81 -17.73
C GLU A 448 38.91 -50.32 -17.99
N ALA A 449 39.91 -49.62 -18.52
CA ALA A 449 39.88 -48.18 -18.75
C ALA A 449 40.28 -47.87 -20.20
N GLU A 450 39.32 -47.99 -21.12
CA GLU A 450 39.47 -47.36 -22.43
C GLU A 450 39.29 -45.85 -22.28
N GLU A 451 40.32 -45.09 -22.64
CA GLU A 451 40.17 -43.64 -22.84
C GLU A 451 39.41 -43.40 -24.15
N PRO A 452 38.28 -42.67 -24.14
CA PRO A 452 37.55 -42.38 -25.36
C PRO A 452 38.40 -41.46 -26.26
N ARG A 453 38.60 -41.89 -27.51
CA ARG A 453 39.35 -41.14 -28.52
C ARG A 453 38.67 -39.80 -28.82
N GLU A 454 39.46 -38.83 -29.26
CA GLU A 454 38.98 -37.51 -29.68
C GLU A 454 38.19 -37.61 -31.00
N GLU A 455 36.87 -37.78 -30.92
CA GLU A 455 35.94 -37.47 -32.02
C GLU A 455 35.38 -36.05 -31.89
N GLU A 456 35.02 -35.43 -33.02
CA GLU A 456 34.69 -34.00 -33.16
C GLU A 456 33.32 -33.61 -32.56
N GLY A 457 33.15 -33.75 -31.24
CA GLY A 457 31.95 -33.37 -30.51
C GLY A 457 32.12 -32.11 -29.66
N ARG A 458 31.59 -30.96 -30.11
CA ARG A 458 31.46 -29.77 -29.23
C ARG A 458 30.62 -30.15 -28.01
N PRO A 459 31.05 -29.82 -26.76
CA PRO A 459 30.34 -30.25 -25.56
C PRO A 459 28.92 -29.66 -25.52
N LEU A 460 27.92 -30.52 -25.29
CA LEU A 460 26.51 -30.17 -25.24
C LEU A 460 26.21 -29.15 -24.14
N MET A 461 26.14 -27.87 -24.53
CA MET A 461 25.60 -26.80 -23.68
C MET A 461 24.08 -27.01 -23.52
N PRO A 462 23.54 -27.09 -22.29
CA PRO A 462 22.10 -27.16 -22.06
C PRO A 462 21.44 -25.84 -22.44
N ILE A 463 20.49 -25.89 -23.38
CA ILE A 463 19.72 -24.74 -23.83
C ILE A 463 18.37 -24.72 -23.10
N LEU A 464 17.93 -23.52 -22.69
CA LEU A 464 16.54 -23.24 -22.28
C LEU A 464 15.82 -22.52 -23.43
N SER A 465 14.50 -22.72 -23.56
CA SER A 465 13.70 -21.78 -24.35
C SER A 465 13.54 -20.46 -23.59
N ARG A 466 13.34 -19.34 -24.30
CA ARG A 466 13.08 -18.04 -23.64
C ARG A 466 11.92 -18.13 -22.66
N GLN A 467 10.79 -18.73 -23.06
CA GLN A 467 9.65 -18.96 -22.15
C GLN A 467 10.06 -19.65 -20.84
N GLN A 468 10.87 -20.72 -20.88
CA GLN A 468 11.32 -21.42 -19.68
C GLN A 468 12.26 -20.58 -18.80
N TYR A 469 13.05 -19.68 -19.40
CA TYR A 469 13.83 -18.70 -18.66
C TYR A 469 12.91 -17.65 -18.02
N THR A 470 12.00 -17.06 -18.80
CA THR A 470 11.01 -16.08 -18.34
C THR A 470 10.16 -16.64 -17.19
N ASP A 471 9.65 -17.86 -17.30
CA ASP A 471 8.86 -18.54 -16.26
C ASP A 471 9.62 -18.66 -14.92
N MET A 472 10.93 -18.90 -14.99
CA MET A 472 11.78 -19.18 -13.81
C MET A 472 12.41 -17.92 -13.19
N PHE A 473 12.77 -16.93 -14.00
CA PHE A 473 13.60 -15.79 -13.60
C PHE A 473 13.00 -14.42 -13.98
N GLY A 474 11.87 -14.39 -14.69
CA GLY A 474 11.32 -13.18 -15.32
C GLY A 474 12.02 -12.82 -16.65
N PRO A 475 11.56 -11.77 -17.35
CA PRO A 475 12.07 -11.40 -18.68
C PRO A 475 13.53 -10.93 -18.66
N THR A 476 14.19 -11.03 -19.83
CA THR A 476 15.59 -10.67 -20.13
C THR A 476 15.70 -9.93 -21.48
N VAL A 477 16.91 -9.56 -21.92
CA VAL A 477 17.19 -8.66 -23.07
C VAL A 477 16.34 -8.99 -24.30
N GLY A 478 15.59 -8.01 -24.80
CA GLY A 478 14.72 -8.14 -25.97
C GLY A 478 13.38 -8.88 -25.75
N ASP A 479 13.10 -9.37 -24.54
CA ASP A 479 11.74 -9.72 -24.13
C ASP A 479 10.92 -8.44 -23.93
N ARG A 480 9.60 -8.55 -24.15
CA ARG A 480 8.66 -7.42 -24.07
C ARG A 480 7.42 -7.79 -23.27
N PHE A 481 6.86 -6.81 -22.56
CA PHE A 481 5.61 -6.98 -21.82
C PHE A 481 4.80 -5.69 -21.76
N GLN A 482 3.48 -5.84 -21.67
CA GLN A 482 2.52 -4.76 -21.49
C GLN A 482 2.49 -4.31 -20.03
N LEU A 483 2.40 -3.00 -19.78
CA LEU A 483 2.26 -2.44 -18.43
C LEU A 483 0.79 -2.47 -18.02
N ALA A 484 0.43 -3.38 -17.10
CA ALA A 484 -0.95 -3.58 -16.65
C ALA A 484 -1.94 -3.76 -17.83
N ASP A 485 -3.06 -3.04 -17.84
CA ASP A 485 -4.05 -2.96 -18.92
C ASP A 485 -3.80 -1.78 -19.89
N THR A 486 -2.69 -1.04 -19.74
CA THR A 486 -2.37 0.10 -20.61
C THR A 486 -1.97 -0.36 -22.03
N ASN A 487 -1.98 0.53 -23.02
CA ASN A 487 -1.47 0.27 -24.37
C ASN A 487 0.07 0.34 -24.44
N LEU A 488 0.76 0.55 -23.31
CA LEU A 488 2.21 0.73 -23.22
C LEU A 488 2.91 -0.63 -23.10
N VAL A 489 3.90 -0.86 -23.96
CA VAL A 489 4.71 -2.08 -24.03
C VAL A 489 6.17 -1.71 -23.86
N VAL A 490 6.83 -2.27 -22.85
CA VAL A 490 8.26 -2.04 -22.60
C VAL A 490 9.10 -3.20 -23.09
N GLU A 491 10.35 -2.92 -23.43
CA GLU A 491 11.37 -3.89 -23.83
C GLU A 491 12.58 -3.83 -22.90
N VAL A 492 13.10 -4.99 -22.48
CA VAL A 492 14.30 -5.05 -21.62
C VAL A 492 15.54 -4.75 -22.45
N GLU A 493 16.22 -3.65 -22.12
CA GLU A 493 17.34 -3.09 -22.89
C GLU A 493 18.69 -3.75 -22.53
N LYS A 494 18.81 -4.27 -21.30
CA LYS A 494 20.04 -4.87 -20.75
C LYS A 494 19.72 -5.85 -19.62
N ASP A 495 20.47 -6.94 -19.52
CA ASP A 495 20.47 -7.86 -18.38
C ASP A 495 21.89 -7.95 -17.80
N PHE A 496 22.06 -7.74 -16.50
CA PHE A 496 23.36 -7.85 -15.84
C PHE A 496 23.83 -9.31 -15.64
N SER A 497 22.97 -10.29 -15.95
CA SER A 497 23.32 -11.70 -16.11
C SER A 497 23.62 -12.10 -17.56
N GLU A 498 23.63 -11.16 -18.52
CA GLU A 498 23.96 -11.47 -19.90
C GLU A 498 25.39 -12.04 -20.04
N GLY A 499 25.52 -13.10 -20.82
CA GLY A 499 26.75 -13.90 -20.91
C GLY A 499 27.05 -14.78 -19.70
N LEU A 500 26.24 -14.71 -18.63
CA LEU A 500 26.41 -15.42 -17.35
C LEU A 500 25.20 -16.31 -16.99
N TYR A 501 24.25 -16.48 -17.93
CA TYR A 501 23.02 -17.24 -17.73
C TYR A 501 23.27 -18.66 -17.18
N GLY A 502 22.56 -18.97 -16.10
CA GLY A 502 22.68 -20.18 -15.31
C GLY A 502 23.21 -19.97 -13.88
N ASP A 503 23.83 -18.82 -13.58
CA ASP A 503 24.27 -18.43 -12.24
C ASP A 503 23.33 -17.36 -11.62
N GLU A 504 22.04 -17.40 -11.94
CA GLU A 504 20.99 -16.56 -11.32
C GLU A 504 20.89 -16.82 -9.81
N VAL A 505 20.81 -15.76 -9.01
CA VAL A 505 20.60 -15.85 -7.56
C VAL A 505 19.10 -15.93 -7.30
N VAL A 506 18.64 -17.05 -6.74
CA VAL A 506 17.22 -17.25 -6.43
C VAL A 506 17.07 -17.93 -5.08
N TYR A 507 16.22 -17.38 -4.22
CA TYR A 507 15.93 -17.92 -2.89
C TYR A 507 14.90 -19.07 -2.91
N GLY A 508 15.12 -20.07 -2.06
CA GLY A 508 14.17 -21.16 -1.80
C GLY A 508 14.82 -22.54 -1.63
N GLY A 509 14.01 -23.52 -1.19
CA GLY A 509 14.44 -24.90 -0.97
C GLY A 509 15.06 -25.53 -2.23
N GLY A 510 16.34 -25.89 -2.15
CA GLY A 510 17.09 -26.46 -3.27
C GLY A 510 17.58 -25.45 -4.33
N LYS A 511 17.33 -24.14 -4.18
CA LYS A 511 17.78 -23.12 -5.13
C LYS A 511 19.25 -22.69 -4.93
N SER A 512 19.69 -21.64 -5.63
CA SER A 512 21.08 -21.17 -5.71
C SER A 512 21.51 -20.36 -4.48
N MET A 513 20.66 -19.48 -3.94
CA MET A 513 20.95 -18.67 -2.74
C MET A 513 20.90 -19.53 -1.47
N ARG A 514 21.99 -20.24 -1.20
CA ARG A 514 22.23 -21.05 0.00
C ARG A 514 23.72 -21.08 0.34
N ASP A 515 24.02 -21.45 1.58
CA ASP A 515 25.36 -21.65 2.15
C ASP A 515 26.30 -22.42 1.20
N GLY A 516 27.54 -21.92 1.05
CA GLY A 516 28.56 -22.49 0.17
C GLY A 516 28.24 -22.50 -1.33
N MET A 517 27.09 -21.92 -1.74
CA MET A 517 26.61 -21.89 -3.11
C MET A 517 26.54 -20.43 -3.60
N GLY A 518 25.35 -19.87 -3.83
CA GLY A 518 25.17 -18.46 -4.19
C GLY A 518 25.15 -17.49 -3.01
N SER A 519 25.26 -18.00 -1.78
CA SER A 519 25.63 -17.22 -0.58
C SER A 519 27.06 -17.60 -0.18
N ASP A 520 27.90 -16.61 0.12
CA ASP A 520 29.29 -16.80 0.55
C ASP A 520 29.34 -17.07 2.07
N PRO A 521 29.76 -18.27 2.51
CA PRO A 521 29.82 -18.63 3.93
C PRO A 521 30.85 -17.79 4.72
N GLN A 522 31.74 -17.06 4.05
CA GLN A 522 32.76 -16.21 4.68
C GLN A 522 32.34 -14.73 4.76
N ALA A 523 31.27 -14.33 4.07
CA ALA A 523 30.89 -12.92 3.96
C ALA A 523 30.08 -12.45 5.18
N THR A 524 30.61 -11.44 5.88
CA THR A 524 29.95 -10.78 7.02
C THR A 524 29.53 -9.36 6.68
N ALA A 525 28.54 -8.83 7.41
CA ALA A 525 28.09 -7.44 7.26
C ALA A 525 29.24 -6.42 7.40
N ALA A 526 30.23 -6.70 8.27
CA ALA A 526 31.42 -5.87 8.47
C ALA A 526 32.42 -5.89 7.30
N GLN A 527 32.27 -6.83 6.35
CA GLN A 527 33.04 -6.89 5.10
C GLN A 527 32.24 -6.31 3.91
N GLY A 528 31.06 -5.71 4.16
CA GLY A 528 30.20 -5.17 3.11
C GLY A 528 29.19 -6.16 2.52
N ALA A 529 28.96 -7.32 3.15
CA ALA A 529 27.85 -8.19 2.76
C ALA A 529 26.50 -7.44 2.90
N LEU A 530 25.63 -7.64 1.90
CA LEU A 530 24.32 -7.00 1.82
C LEU A 530 23.43 -7.35 3.01
N ASP A 531 22.56 -6.42 3.40
CA ASP A 531 21.51 -6.66 4.40
C ASP A 531 20.26 -7.26 3.73
N THR A 532 19.92 -6.76 2.53
CA THR A 532 18.84 -7.30 1.69
C THR A 532 19.27 -7.31 0.23
N VAL A 533 18.87 -8.32 -0.54
CA VAL A 533 18.97 -8.35 -2.01
C VAL A 533 17.58 -8.54 -2.64
N ILE A 534 17.27 -7.75 -3.66
CA ILE A 534 16.09 -7.93 -4.53
C ILE A 534 16.57 -8.67 -5.78
N THR A 535 16.11 -9.90 -6.00
CA THR A 535 16.67 -10.79 -7.04
C THR A 535 15.94 -10.73 -8.37
N ASN A 536 16.67 -10.72 -9.49
CA ASN A 536 16.17 -10.86 -10.87
C ASN A 536 15.01 -9.91 -11.25
N VAL A 537 14.99 -8.68 -10.74
CA VAL A 537 13.93 -7.70 -10.97
C VAL A 537 14.14 -6.93 -12.28
N VAL A 538 13.05 -6.44 -12.90
CA VAL A 538 13.16 -5.43 -13.96
C VAL A 538 13.10 -4.05 -13.32
N VAL A 539 14.20 -3.30 -13.35
CA VAL A 539 14.19 -1.87 -13.06
C VAL A 539 13.60 -1.12 -14.24
N ILE A 540 12.65 -0.22 -13.96
CA ILE A 540 12.28 0.89 -14.84
C ILE A 540 12.65 2.16 -14.08
N ASP A 541 13.65 2.89 -14.59
CA ASP A 541 14.16 4.11 -13.94
C ASP A 541 14.63 5.14 -14.99
N PRO A 542 14.26 6.43 -14.88
CA PRO A 542 14.57 7.43 -15.91
C PRO A 542 16.05 7.61 -16.24
N ILE A 543 16.94 7.35 -15.27
CA ILE A 543 18.40 7.48 -15.40
C ILE A 543 19.01 6.16 -15.92
N LEU A 544 18.54 5.02 -15.42
CA LEU A 544 19.14 3.71 -15.67
C LEU A 544 18.60 3.00 -16.93
N GLY A 545 17.41 3.39 -17.42
CA GLY A 545 16.71 2.72 -18.52
C GLY A 545 15.77 1.61 -18.03
N ILE A 546 15.49 0.65 -18.90
CA ILE A 546 14.68 -0.55 -18.61
C ILE A 546 15.60 -1.77 -18.58
N VAL A 547 16.06 -2.13 -17.38
CA VAL A 547 17.18 -3.07 -17.17
C VAL A 547 16.81 -4.20 -16.21
N LYS A 548 17.41 -5.37 -16.43
CA LYS A 548 17.22 -6.58 -15.62
C LYS A 548 18.44 -6.79 -14.71
N CYS A 549 18.23 -6.81 -13.40
CA CYS A 549 19.32 -6.89 -12.42
C CYS A 549 18.88 -7.46 -11.06
N ASP A 550 19.87 -7.67 -10.19
CA ASP A 550 19.69 -7.69 -8.76
C ASP A 550 19.94 -6.28 -8.19
N ILE A 551 19.18 -5.87 -7.17
CA ILE A 551 19.40 -4.64 -6.40
C ILE A 551 19.90 -5.01 -5.00
N GLY A 552 21.06 -4.49 -4.60
CA GLY A 552 21.60 -4.70 -3.26
C GLY A 552 21.31 -3.52 -2.34
N ILE A 553 20.88 -3.81 -1.10
CA ILE A 553 20.60 -2.83 -0.06
C ILE A 553 21.58 -3.03 1.10
N LYS A 554 22.16 -1.92 1.57
CA LYS A 554 23.12 -1.88 2.69
C LYS A 554 22.87 -0.65 3.55
N ASP A 555 22.75 -0.84 4.87
CA ASP A 555 22.55 0.22 5.88
C ASP A 555 21.39 1.21 5.54
N GLY A 556 20.39 0.70 4.81
CA GLY A 556 19.20 1.43 4.34
C GLY A 556 19.35 2.18 3.01
N PHE A 557 20.50 2.05 2.33
CA PHE A 557 20.80 2.66 1.04
C PHE A 557 20.96 1.61 -0.07
N ILE A 558 20.89 2.04 -1.33
CA ILE A 558 21.20 1.20 -2.49
C ILE A 558 22.72 1.04 -2.58
N ALA A 559 23.22 -0.17 -2.35
CA ALA A 559 24.66 -0.48 -2.34
C ALA A 559 25.24 -0.60 -3.76
N ALA A 560 24.44 -1.17 -4.66
CA ALA A 560 24.66 -1.26 -6.10
C ALA A 560 23.42 -1.85 -6.80
N ILE A 561 23.42 -1.77 -8.13
CA ILE A 561 22.59 -2.59 -9.01
C ILE A 561 23.53 -3.45 -9.89
N GLY A 562 23.13 -4.66 -10.24
CA GLY A 562 23.93 -5.49 -11.14
C GLY A 562 23.71 -6.97 -10.95
N LYS A 563 24.80 -7.74 -10.84
CA LYS A 563 24.75 -9.18 -10.55
C LYS A 563 25.21 -9.47 -9.13
N SER A 564 24.35 -10.09 -8.33
CA SER A 564 24.64 -10.53 -6.97
C SER A 564 25.18 -11.96 -6.91
N GLY A 565 25.59 -12.38 -5.70
CA GLY A 565 25.85 -13.77 -5.35
C GLY A 565 27.09 -13.95 -4.49
N ASN A 566 27.80 -15.06 -4.73
CA ASN A 566 29.01 -15.45 -4.02
C ASN A 566 30.23 -15.40 -4.97
N PRO A 567 31.22 -14.52 -4.75
CA PRO A 567 32.38 -14.38 -5.63
C PRO A 567 33.36 -15.57 -5.57
N GLN A 568 33.27 -16.43 -4.54
CA GLN A 568 34.04 -17.69 -4.47
C GLN A 568 33.50 -18.76 -5.43
N THR A 569 32.28 -18.58 -5.96
CA THR A 569 31.57 -19.60 -6.73
C THR A 569 31.03 -19.11 -8.07
N GLN A 570 30.61 -17.85 -8.21
CA GLN A 570 29.97 -17.30 -9.41
C GLN A 570 30.88 -16.23 -10.05
N ASN A 571 30.96 -16.25 -11.38
CA ASN A 571 31.72 -15.25 -12.12
C ASN A 571 31.03 -13.87 -12.07
N ASN A 572 31.82 -12.81 -12.06
CA ASN A 572 31.39 -11.42 -12.21
C ASN A 572 30.28 -10.97 -11.23
N VAL A 573 30.27 -11.53 -10.01
CA VAL A 573 29.53 -10.94 -8.88
C VAL A 573 30.09 -9.55 -8.60
N HIS A 574 29.23 -8.53 -8.56
CA HIS A 574 29.65 -7.16 -8.26
C HIS A 574 30.17 -7.07 -6.81
N PRO A 575 31.28 -6.35 -6.53
CA PRO A 575 31.90 -6.34 -5.20
C PRO A 575 30.97 -5.86 -4.08
N ASN A 576 30.04 -4.95 -4.38
CA ASN A 576 29.05 -4.47 -3.41
C ASN A 576 27.74 -5.30 -3.39
N LEU A 577 27.67 -6.42 -4.12
CA LEU A 577 26.50 -7.32 -4.20
C LEU A 577 26.79 -8.73 -3.67
N VAL A 578 27.73 -8.85 -2.73
CA VAL A 578 28.04 -10.12 -2.07
C VAL A 578 26.90 -10.49 -1.12
N VAL A 579 26.32 -11.66 -1.39
CA VAL A 579 25.25 -12.27 -0.59
C VAL A 579 25.91 -13.18 0.46
N GLY A 580 25.65 -12.94 1.74
CA GLY A 580 26.19 -13.72 2.86
C GLY A 580 25.09 -14.36 3.73
N PRO A 581 25.42 -14.93 4.90
CA PRO A 581 24.44 -15.53 5.81
C PRO A 581 23.56 -14.50 6.53
N GLY A 582 23.90 -13.21 6.47
CA GLY A 582 23.11 -12.10 7.01
C GLY A 582 22.23 -11.37 5.98
N THR A 583 22.16 -11.84 4.74
CA THR A 583 21.44 -11.17 3.64
C THR A 583 20.04 -11.76 3.46
N GLU A 584 19.00 -10.92 3.64
CA GLU A 584 17.60 -11.26 3.33
C GLU A 584 17.33 -11.23 1.80
N ALA A 585 16.34 -12.00 1.33
CA ALA A 585 16.00 -12.14 -0.07
C ALA A 585 14.57 -11.69 -0.40
N ILE A 586 14.44 -10.70 -1.29
CA ILE A 586 13.16 -10.32 -1.89
C ILE A 586 13.13 -10.84 -3.33
N SER A 587 12.31 -11.87 -3.59
CA SER A 587 12.05 -12.37 -4.94
C SER A 587 11.43 -11.28 -5.83
N GLY A 588 12.26 -10.72 -6.71
CA GLY A 588 11.91 -9.75 -7.75
C GLY A 588 11.57 -10.38 -9.10
N GLU A 589 11.69 -11.71 -9.22
CA GLU A 589 11.21 -12.45 -10.38
C GLU A 589 9.73 -12.08 -10.68
N HIS A 590 9.43 -11.74 -11.94
CA HIS A 590 8.11 -11.28 -12.41
C HIS A 590 7.61 -9.94 -11.83
N LEU A 591 8.48 -9.15 -11.20
CA LEU A 591 8.18 -7.80 -10.70
C LEU A 591 8.95 -6.72 -11.46
N ILE A 592 8.42 -5.51 -11.39
CA ILE A 592 9.08 -4.26 -11.75
C ILE A 592 9.50 -3.54 -10.47
N ALA A 593 10.72 -3.00 -10.45
CA ALA A 593 11.19 -2.05 -9.44
C ALA A 593 11.21 -0.63 -10.03
N THR A 594 10.66 0.32 -9.29
CA THR A 594 10.86 1.77 -9.52
C THR A 594 11.41 2.40 -8.26
N ALA A 595 12.01 3.58 -8.39
CA ALA A 595 12.13 4.49 -7.25
C ALA A 595 10.74 4.81 -6.70
N GLY A 596 10.67 5.07 -5.40
CA GLY A 596 9.45 5.60 -4.78
C GLY A 596 9.12 7.00 -5.32
N ALA A 597 7.84 7.20 -5.62
CA ALA A 597 7.37 8.45 -6.22
C ALA A 597 7.35 9.60 -5.20
N ILE A 598 7.39 10.82 -5.71
CA ILE A 598 7.50 12.06 -4.95
C ILE A 598 6.39 12.99 -5.41
N ASP A 599 5.50 13.35 -4.49
CA ASP A 599 4.47 14.36 -4.73
C ASP A 599 4.93 15.69 -4.13
N THR A 600 4.80 16.78 -4.88
CA THR A 600 5.34 18.11 -4.52
C THR A 600 4.26 19.15 -4.24
N HIS A 601 2.99 18.83 -4.48
CA HIS A 601 1.87 19.71 -4.19
C HIS A 601 0.90 19.00 -3.25
N VAL A 602 1.28 18.94 -1.97
CA VAL A 602 0.53 18.23 -0.93
C VAL A 602 -0.01 19.22 0.11
N HIS A 603 -1.32 19.45 0.12
CA HIS A 603 -2.02 20.19 1.18
C HIS A 603 -2.13 19.27 2.40
N LEU A 604 -1.42 19.60 3.49
CA LEU A 604 -1.25 18.75 4.67
C LEU A 604 -2.47 18.85 5.61
N ILE A 605 -3.62 18.46 5.06
CA ILE A 605 -4.97 18.51 5.63
C ILE A 605 -5.22 17.33 6.56
N SER A 606 -4.80 16.12 6.18
CA SER A 606 -5.05 14.90 6.98
C SER A 606 -3.89 13.89 6.90
N PRO A 607 -3.37 13.37 8.03
CA PRO A 607 -2.23 12.44 8.01
C PRO A 607 -2.52 11.10 7.30
N GLN A 608 -3.80 10.78 7.08
CA GLN A 608 -4.25 9.63 6.29
C GLN A 608 -3.84 9.73 4.81
N GLN A 609 -3.61 10.94 4.28
CA GLN A 609 -3.08 11.17 2.92
C GLN A 609 -1.80 10.35 2.67
N ALA A 610 -0.89 10.28 3.65
CA ALA A 610 0.36 9.53 3.54
C ALA A 610 0.15 8.01 3.39
N GLN A 611 -0.95 7.46 3.91
CA GLN A 611 -1.28 6.05 3.72
C GLN A 611 -1.78 5.78 2.29
N GLN A 612 -2.61 6.68 1.75
CA GLN A 612 -3.09 6.59 0.36
C GLN A 612 -1.94 6.76 -0.64
N ALA A 613 -1.06 7.74 -0.40
CA ALA A 613 0.18 7.97 -1.15
C ALA A 613 1.03 6.70 -1.28
N LEU A 614 1.32 6.03 -0.15
CA LEU A 614 2.07 4.76 -0.15
C LEU A 614 1.39 3.68 -0.98
N THR A 615 0.05 3.58 -0.95
CA THR A 615 -0.68 2.60 -1.77
C THR A 615 -0.68 2.88 -3.28
N ASN A 616 -0.23 4.07 -3.69
CA ASN A 616 0.09 4.41 -5.09
C ASN A 616 1.60 4.48 -5.36
N GLY A 617 2.45 4.01 -4.43
CA GLY A 617 3.90 3.99 -4.57
C GLY A 617 4.59 5.34 -4.31
N ILE A 618 3.88 6.33 -3.77
CA ILE A 618 4.45 7.63 -3.39
C ILE A 618 5.07 7.50 -1.99
N THR A 619 6.38 7.79 -1.90
CA THR A 619 7.20 7.62 -0.70
C THR A 619 7.65 8.95 -0.09
N THR A 620 7.51 10.06 -0.80
CA THR A 620 7.90 11.40 -0.34
C THR A 620 6.77 12.39 -0.64
N LEU A 621 6.43 13.23 0.34
CA LEU A 621 5.47 14.33 0.19
C LEU A 621 6.18 15.66 0.51
N ILE A 622 6.23 16.58 -0.45
CA ILE A 622 6.59 17.98 -0.20
C ILE A 622 5.29 18.79 -0.24
N GLY A 623 5.05 19.57 0.80
CA GLY A 623 3.71 20.09 1.07
C GLY A 623 3.69 21.17 2.15
N GLY A 624 2.51 21.68 2.48
CA GLY A 624 2.33 22.63 3.57
C GLY A 624 0.93 22.54 4.14
N GLY A 625 0.77 22.91 5.41
CA GLY A 625 -0.50 22.91 6.11
C GLY A 625 -0.40 22.84 7.64
N THR A 626 -1.56 22.92 8.28
CA THR A 626 -1.75 22.80 9.74
C THR A 626 -2.98 21.95 10.10
N GLY A 627 -3.28 20.91 9.32
CA GLY A 627 -4.56 20.18 9.40
C GLY A 627 -5.68 20.90 8.63
N PRO A 628 -6.96 20.56 8.85
CA PRO A 628 -8.10 20.99 8.02
C PRO A 628 -8.59 22.42 8.30
N ALA A 629 -7.66 23.36 8.51
CA ALA A 629 -7.97 24.79 8.60
C ALA A 629 -8.12 25.37 7.19
N ASP A 630 -8.97 26.38 7.00
CA ASP A 630 -9.35 26.89 5.68
C ASP A 630 -8.14 27.34 4.84
N GLY A 631 -7.17 28.02 5.47
CA GLY A 631 -5.91 28.40 4.83
C GLY A 631 -4.96 27.25 4.47
N THR A 632 -5.19 26.04 4.98
CA THR A 632 -4.54 24.79 4.53
C THR A 632 -5.39 24.05 3.50
N ASN A 633 -6.72 24.11 3.60
CA ASN A 633 -7.62 23.60 2.59
C ASN A 633 -7.37 24.32 1.25
N GLY A 634 -7.22 25.66 1.28
CA GLY A 634 -6.89 26.47 0.10
C GLY A 634 -5.40 26.56 -0.26
N THR A 635 -4.44 26.37 0.67
CA THR A 635 -3.01 26.60 0.35
C THR A 635 -2.01 25.65 1.02
N THR A 636 -0.95 25.25 0.29
CA THR A 636 0.24 24.53 0.81
C THR A 636 1.16 25.39 1.70
N CYS A 637 0.63 26.02 2.74
CA CYS A 637 1.40 26.82 3.69
C CYS A 637 1.37 26.24 5.11
N THR A 638 2.53 26.06 5.76
CA THR A 638 2.64 25.92 7.22
C THR A 638 3.16 27.26 7.80
N PRO A 639 2.28 28.22 8.13
CA PRO A 639 2.69 29.60 8.39
C PRO A 639 3.32 29.79 9.78
N GLY A 640 4.58 30.24 9.81
CA GLY A 640 5.26 30.75 11.01
C GLY A 640 5.93 29.69 11.90
N PRO A 641 6.97 30.08 12.68
CA PRO A 641 7.82 29.14 13.41
C PRO A 641 7.10 28.14 14.33
N PHE A 642 6.06 28.58 15.06
CA PHE A 642 5.33 27.70 15.97
C PHE A 642 4.65 26.54 15.24
N ASN A 643 4.00 26.81 14.11
CA ASN A 643 3.28 25.80 13.34
C ASN A 643 4.26 24.84 12.66
N ILE A 644 5.36 25.35 12.11
CA ILE A 644 6.45 24.55 11.54
C ILE A 644 7.01 23.61 12.61
N ALA A 645 7.32 24.12 13.80
CA ALA A 645 7.81 23.32 14.92
C ALA A 645 6.83 22.24 15.39
N ARG A 646 5.52 22.54 15.49
CA ARG A 646 4.52 21.53 15.84
C ARG A 646 4.37 20.47 14.73
N PHE A 647 4.41 20.87 13.46
CA PHE A 647 4.26 19.95 12.34
C PHE A 647 5.50 19.04 12.20
N LEU A 648 6.73 19.57 12.35
CA LEU A 648 7.97 18.79 12.38
C LEU A 648 7.93 17.70 13.47
N GLN A 649 7.34 17.98 14.64
CA GLN A 649 7.14 16.97 15.68
C GLN A 649 6.07 15.93 15.31
N ALA A 650 5.00 16.31 14.60
CA ALA A 650 4.00 15.37 14.09
C ALA A 650 4.55 14.46 12.98
N CYS A 651 5.52 14.93 12.19
CA CYS A 651 6.19 14.15 11.15
C CYS A 651 6.85 12.86 11.69
N GLU A 652 7.20 12.80 12.98
CA GLU A 652 7.80 11.63 13.62
C GLU A 652 6.93 10.35 13.47
N GLU A 653 5.61 10.47 13.31
CA GLU A 653 4.69 9.33 13.09
C GLU A 653 4.12 9.25 11.65
N VAL A 654 4.57 10.12 10.73
CA VAL A 654 4.12 10.13 9.32
C VAL A 654 4.89 9.08 8.49
N PRO A 655 4.23 8.15 7.77
CA PRO A 655 4.87 6.95 7.19
C PRO A 655 5.58 7.18 5.83
N VAL A 656 5.97 8.41 5.52
CA VAL A 656 6.63 8.84 4.26
C VAL A 656 7.77 9.82 4.58
N ASN A 657 8.66 10.08 3.61
CA ASN A 657 9.57 11.23 3.72
C ASN A 657 8.73 12.51 3.58
N ILE A 658 9.13 13.59 4.24
CA ILE A 658 8.33 14.82 4.23
C ILE A 658 9.18 16.07 4.25
N GLY A 659 8.80 17.08 3.47
CA GLY A 659 9.35 18.43 3.48
C GLY A 659 8.22 19.46 3.57
N ILE A 660 8.44 20.52 4.35
CA ILE A 660 7.40 21.47 4.75
C ILE A 660 7.65 22.84 4.11
N MET A 661 6.63 23.38 3.41
CA MET A 661 6.61 24.72 2.85
C MET A 661 6.13 25.76 3.87
N GLY A 662 6.93 26.81 4.07
CA GLY A 662 6.51 28.03 4.75
C GLY A 662 5.67 28.91 3.82
N LYS A 663 5.00 29.92 4.39
CA LYS A 663 4.29 30.94 3.60
C LYS A 663 5.29 31.94 3.03
N GLY A 664 5.40 31.99 1.70
CA GLY A 664 6.17 32.97 0.94
C GLY A 664 5.46 34.32 0.76
N ASN A 665 4.16 34.41 1.03
CA ASN A 665 3.41 35.65 0.93
C ASN A 665 3.79 36.68 2.00
N GLY A 666 4.71 37.57 1.65
CA GLY A 666 5.03 38.80 2.36
C GLY A 666 6.01 39.65 1.56
N SER A 667 5.82 40.97 1.54
CA SER A 667 6.66 41.92 0.76
C SER A 667 7.91 42.40 1.51
N LEU A 668 8.28 41.75 2.61
CA LEU A 668 9.47 42.03 3.43
C LEU A 668 10.10 40.70 3.90
N PRO A 669 11.44 40.60 4.00
CA PRO A 669 12.10 39.30 4.11
C PRO A 669 11.98 38.62 5.49
N GLY A 670 11.87 39.40 6.58
CA GLY A 670 12.06 38.89 7.94
C GLY A 670 11.14 37.72 8.33
N ALA A 671 9.85 37.77 7.97
CA ALA A 671 8.90 36.71 8.29
C ALA A 671 9.10 35.43 7.45
N LEU A 672 9.77 35.53 6.30
CA LEU A 672 10.16 34.36 5.49
C LEU A 672 11.48 33.79 6.01
N ASP A 673 12.45 34.66 6.35
CA ASP A 673 13.71 34.28 7.01
C ASP A 673 13.45 33.50 8.32
N GLU A 674 12.51 33.96 9.16
CA GLU A 674 12.08 33.24 10.37
C GLU A 674 11.50 31.84 10.09
N GLN A 675 10.71 31.67 9.03
CA GLN A 675 10.12 30.37 8.69
C GLN A 675 11.15 29.37 8.18
N LEU A 676 12.12 29.83 7.38
CA LEU A 676 13.22 29.00 6.92
C LEU A 676 14.17 28.64 8.08
N ALA A 677 14.47 29.57 8.97
CA ALA A 677 15.24 29.31 10.20
C ALA A 677 14.50 28.37 11.18
N ALA A 678 13.15 28.32 11.15
CA ALA A 678 12.35 27.37 11.91
C ALA A 678 12.25 25.97 11.27
N GLY A 679 12.83 25.76 10.09
CA GLY A 679 12.93 24.45 9.45
C GLY A 679 11.97 24.18 8.29
N ALA A 680 11.30 25.20 7.72
CA ALA A 680 10.69 25.03 6.40
C ALA A 680 11.78 24.78 5.34
N CYS A 681 11.51 23.92 4.36
CA CYS A 681 12.45 23.54 3.29
C CYS A 681 12.19 24.24 1.95
N ALA A 682 11.08 24.96 1.84
CA ALA A 682 10.64 25.70 0.66
C ALA A 682 9.59 26.76 1.07
N LEU A 683 9.17 27.62 0.15
CA LEU A 683 8.12 28.62 0.35
C LEU A 683 7.01 28.46 -0.72
N LYS A 684 5.73 28.53 -0.32
CA LYS A 684 4.59 28.67 -1.25
C LYS A 684 4.14 30.13 -1.33
N VAL A 685 4.00 30.66 -2.54
CA VAL A 685 3.26 31.88 -2.85
C VAL A 685 1.87 31.50 -3.38
N HIS A 686 0.81 32.16 -2.90
CA HIS A 686 -0.61 31.91 -3.27
C HIS A 686 -1.40 33.18 -3.60
N GLU A 687 -2.43 33.06 -4.43
CA GLU A 687 -3.39 34.15 -4.69
C GLU A 687 -4.20 34.53 -3.44
N ASP A 688 -4.68 33.55 -2.66
CA ASP A 688 -5.42 33.68 -1.39
C ASP A 688 -4.70 34.54 -0.33
N TRP A 689 -3.38 34.68 -0.48
CA TRP A 689 -2.51 35.45 0.42
C TRP A 689 -1.81 36.62 -0.31
N GLY A 690 -2.25 36.94 -1.54
CA GLY A 690 -1.70 37.97 -2.42
C GLY A 690 -0.44 37.52 -3.16
N ALA A 691 -0.58 37.03 -4.40
CA ALA A 691 0.52 36.58 -5.26
C ALA A 691 1.21 37.73 -6.03
N THR A 692 1.29 38.93 -5.43
CA THR A 692 1.66 40.16 -6.13
C THR A 692 3.15 40.21 -6.54
N PRO A 693 3.55 41.01 -7.54
CA PRO A 693 4.95 41.18 -7.95
C PRO A 693 5.94 41.45 -6.80
N ALA A 694 5.55 42.28 -5.82
CA ALA A 694 6.39 42.60 -4.65
C ALA A 694 6.48 41.46 -3.61
N VAL A 695 5.54 40.50 -3.64
CA VAL A 695 5.63 39.24 -2.89
C VAL A 695 6.54 38.25 -3.62
N ILE A 696 6.37 38.11 -4.94
CA ILE A 696 7.16 37.20 -5.79
C ILE A 696 8.66 37.54 -5.69
N ASP A 697 9.02 38.81 -5.89
CA ASP A 697 10.41 39.26 -5.83
C ASP A 697 11.05 39.03 -4.44
N ASN A 698 10.35 39.38 -3.37
CA ASN A 698 10.87 39.17 -2.01
C ASN A 698 10.98 37.68 -1.66
N ALA A 699 10.03 36.84 -2.07
CA ALA A 699 10.09 35.39 -1.86
C ALA A 699 11.29 34.75 -2.58
N LEU A 700 11.55 35.16 -3.83
CA LEU A 700 12.72 34.71 -4.59
C LEU A 700 14.03 35.24 -3.99
N SER A 701 14.09 36.52 -3.62
CA SER A 701 15.24 37.15 -2.94
C SER A 701 15.51 36.57 -1.54
N VAL A 702 14.53 35.91 -0.91
CA VAL A 702 14.75 35.06 0.27
C VAL A 702 15.30 33.70 -0.15
N ALA A 703 14.65 33.01 -1.09
CA ALA A 703 15.08 31.70 -1.55
C ALA A 703 16.54 31.67 -2.07
N ASP A 704 16.95 32.71 -2.81
CA ASP A 704 18.32 32.89 -3.30
C ASP A 704 19.37 33.01 -2.17
N ARG A 705 18.97 33.48 -0.97
CA ARG A 705 19.84 33.58 0.21
C ARG A 705 19.93 32.30 1.03
N HIS A 706 18.94 31.40 0.92
CA HIS A 706 18.83 30.18 1.76
C HIS A 706 18.94 28.86 0.99
N ASP A 707 19.03 28.89 -0.35
CA ASP A 707 19.09 27.71 -1.24
C ASP A 707 17.88 26.76 -1.11
N VAL A 708 16.69 27.34 -1.00
CA VAL A 708 15.38 26.64 -0.95
C VAL A 708 14.54 26.91 -2.19
N GLN A 709 13.54 26.07 -2.49
CA GLN A 709 12.66 26.31 -3.63
C GLN A 709 11.52 27.28 -3.28
N VAL A 710 11.08 28.07 -4.27
CA VAL A 710 9.77 28.75 -4.24
C VAL A 710 8.82 28.00 -5.15
N ALA A 711 7.67 27.59 -4.60
CA ALA A 711 6.53 27.13 -5.37
C ALA A 711 5.50 28.26 -5.49
N ILE A 712 4.83 28.38 -6.63
CA ILE A 712 3.86 29.46 -6.88
C ILE A 712 2.53 28.95 -7.45
N HIS A 713 1.47 29.55 -6.93
CA HIS A 713 0.13 29.65 -7.49
C HIS A 713 -0.08 31.14 -7.77
N THR A 714 -0.26 31.52 -9.05
CA THR A 714 -0.27 32.92 -9.49
C THR A 714 -1.65 33.58 -9.38
N ASP A 715 -1.73 34.88 -9.61
CA ASP A 715 -2.94 35.71 -9.48
C ASP A 715 -3.94 35.40 -10.61
N SER A 716 -4.96 34.56 -10.35
CA SER A 716 -5.94 34.18 -11.39
C SER A 716 -6.88 35.33 -11.78
N LEU A 717 -7.03 36.31 -10.89
CA LEU A 717 -7.88 37.49 -11.09
C LEU A 717 -7.19 38.54 -11.98
N ASN A 718 -5.88 38.43 -12.17
CA ASN A 718 -5.01 39.48 -12.71
C ASN A 718 -5.12 40.81 -11.92
N GLU A 719 -5.38 40.75 -10.59
CA GLU A 719 -5.58 41.94 -9.74
C GLU A 719 -4.34 42.85 -9.74
N SER A 720 -3.17 42.22 -9.66
CA SER A 720 -1.88 42.88 -9.47
C SER A 720 -1.01 42.98 -10.74
N GLY A 721 -1.53 42.49 -11.87
CA GLY A 721 -0.86 42.43 -13.17
C GLY A 721 -1.25 41.18 -13.96
N PHE A 722 -0.82 41.10 -15.22
CA PHE A 722 -1.01 39.92 -16.07
C PHE A 722 0.19 38.95 -15.96
N PHE A 723 0.17 37.87 -16.76
CA PHE A 723 1.30 36.94 -16.88
C PHE A 723 2.65 37.66 -17.10
N GLU A 724 2.69 38.68 -17.95
CA GLU A 724 3.88 39.51 -18.20
C GLU A 724 4.46 40.16 -16.94
N ASP A 725 3.61 40.65 -16.02
CA ASP A 725 4.04 41.32 -14.80
C ASP A 725 4.59 40.32 -13.78
N THR A 726 3.95 39.16 -13.65
CA THR A 726 4.48 38.02 -12.86
C THR A 726 5.79 37.48 -13.43
N ARG A 727 5.88 37.33 -14.75
CA ARG A 727 7.10 36.93 -15.48
C ARG A 727 8.24 37.92 -15.24
N SER A 728 7.93 39.22 -15.27
CA SER A 728 8.85 40.31 -14.93
C SER A 728 9.31 40.24 -13.47
N ALA A 729 8.38 40.01 -12.53
CA ALA A 729 8.69 39.86 -11.11
C ALA A 729 9.55 38.64 -10.78
N ILE A 730 9.46 37.57 -11.58
CA ILE A 730 10.35 36.39 -11.44
C ILE A 730 11.80 36.73 -11.82
N ASP A 731 12.02 37.69 -12.74
CA ASP A 731 13.33 38.18 -13.19
C ASP A 731 14.33 37.05 -13.55
N GLY A 732 13.85 36.06 -14.30
CA GLY A 732 14.66 34.90 -14.74
C GLY A 732 15.15 33.96 -13.63
N ARG A 733 14.78 34.19 -12.36
CA ARG A 733 15.15 33.33 -11.22
C ARG A 733 14.38 32.01 -11.23
N THR A 734 14.97 30.95 -10.68
CA THR A 734 14.31 29.64 -10.61
C THR A 734 13.03 29.69 -9.78
N ILE A 735 11.93 29.14 -10.30
CA ILE A 735 10.67 28.98 -9.56
C ILE A 735 9.87 27.77 -10.07
N HIS A 736 9.14 27.11 -9.18
CA HIS A 736 8.31 25.94 -9.48
C HIS A 736 6.85 26.38 -9.60
N THR A 737 6.27 26.28 -10.80
CA THR A 737 4.84 26.56 -11.02
C THR A 737 4.01 25.30 -10.77
N PHE A 738 3.04 25.42 -9.85
CA PHE A 738 2.01 24.40 -9.65
C PHE A 738 0.89 24.55 -10.67
N HIS A 739 0.12 23.47 -10.92
CA HIS A 739 -1.04 23.40 -11.85
C HIS A 739 -0.89 24.34 -13.06
N SER A 740 0.20 24.16 -13.81
CA SER A 740 0.67 25.17 -14.78
C SER A 740 -0.30 25.41 -15.95
N GLU A 741 -1.31 24.55 -16.12
CA GLU A 741 -2.44 24.70 -17.05
C GLU A 741 -3.47 25.75 -16.60
N GLY A 742 -3.64 25.95 -15.29
CA GLY A 742 -4.42 27.03 -14.70
C GLY A 742 -5.81 26.70 -14.14
N ALA A 743 -6.37 25.51 -14.32
CA ALA A 743 -7.65 25.14 -13.69
C ALA A 743 -7.53 25.06 -12.17
N GLY A 744 -6.43 24.48 -11.67
CA GLY A 744 -6.06 24.55 -10.24
C GLY A 744 -5.81 25.98 -9.77
N GLY A 745 -5.38 26.87 -10.67
CA GLY A 745 -5.26 28.32 -10.47
C GLY A 745 -4.08 28.95 -11.19
N GLY A 746 -4.12 30.27 -11.32
CA GLY A 746 -3.14 31.10 -12.00
C GLY A 746 -3.74 31.96 -13.10
N HIS A 747 -2.98 32.96 -13.56
CA HIS A 747 -3.38 33.98 -14.55
C HIS A 747 -4.30 33.42 -15.64
N ALA A 748 -5.56 33.85 -15.63
CA ALA A 748 -6.55 33.42 -16.62
C ALA A 748 -6.48 34.35 -17.86
N PRO A 749 -6.50 33.79 -19.09
CA PRO A 749 -6.57 32.36 -19.44
C PRO A 749 -5.20 31.69 -19.66
N ASP A 750 -4.10 32.43 -19.56
CA ASP A 750 -2.87 32.16 -20.33
C ASP A 750 -1.64 31.73 -19.53
N ILE A 751 -1.78 31.44 -18.23
CA ILE A 751 -0.68 30.98 -17.34
C ILE A 751 0.16 29.84 -17.94
N LEU A 752 -0.41 28.97 -18.79
CA LEU A 752 0.31 27.88 -19.46
C LEU A 752 1.52 28.35 -20.31
N ARG A 753 1.55 29.61 -20.74
CA ARG A 753 2.72 30.27 -21.36
C ARG A 753 3.99 30.13 -20.52
N VAL A 754 3.86 30.12 -19.19
CA VAL A 754 4.97 29.95 -18.23
C VAL A 754 5.77 28.66 -18.43
N THR A 755 5.17 27.63 -19.05
CA THR A 755 5.84 26.35 -19.30
C THR A 755 6.94 26.44 -20.37
N GLY A 756 6.93 27.47 -21.22
CA GLY A 756 7.96 27.74 -22.24
C GLY A 756 9.22 28.45 -21.73
N GLU A 757 9.25 28.90 -20.48
CA GLU A 757 10.36 29.70 -19.93
C GLU A 757 11.52 28.84 -19.37
N PRO A 758 12.79 29.26 -19.54
CA PRO A 758 13.96 28.43 -19.24
C PRO A 758 14.26 28.24 -17.74
N ASN A 759 13.81 29.16 -16.90
CA ASN A 759 13.99 29.17 -15.44
C ASN A 759 12.81 28.53 -14.67
N ILE A 760 11.72 28.21 -15.36
CA ILE A 760 10.53 27.62 -14.76
C ILE A 760 10.67 26.11 -14.65
N LEU A 761 10.21 25.57 -13.53
CA LEU A 761 10.09 24.13 -13.27
C LEU A 761 8.61 23.75 -13.28
N PRO A 762 7.99 23.51 -14.46
CA PRO A 762 6.54 23.39 -14.57
C PRO A 762 6.04 22.03 -14.08
N SER A 763 4.97 22.08 -13.29
CA SER A 763 4.23 20.92 -12.81
C SER A 763 2.72 21.07 -13.00
N SER A 764 2.07 19.92 -13.06
CA SER A 764 0.62 19.80 -13.12
C SER A 764 0.08 19.00 -11.94
N THR A 765 -1.16 19.29 -11.57
CA THR A 765 -1.92 18.54 -10.56
C THR A 765 -2.73 17.44 -11.26
N ASN A 766 -3.25 16.47 -10.53
CA ASN A 766 -3.78 15.25 -11.17
C ASN A 766 -5.30 15.16 -11.50
N PRO A 767 -6.18 16.16 -11.30
CA PRO A 767 -7.58 16.03 -11.69
C PRO A 767 -7.83 16.24 -13.19
N THR A 768 -7.06 17.12 -13.83
CA THR A 768 -7.13 17.43 -15.28
C THR A 768 -6.63 16.29 -16.18
N LEU A 769 -5.84 15.36 -15.62
CA LEU A 769 -4.95 14.49 -16.40
C LEU A 769 -5.30 12.99 -16.35
N PRO A 770 -5.42 12.31 -17.50
CA PRO A 770 -5.56 12.89 -18.85
C PRO A 770 -6.91 13.61 -19.02
N TYR A 771 -6.98 14.47 -20.03
CA TYR A 771 -8.24 15.05 -20.48
C TYR A 771 -9.27 13.96 -20.83
N THR A 772 -10.42 13.97 -20.14
CA THR A 772 -11.54 13.05 -20.39
C THR A 772 -12.82 13.80 -20.73
N LYS A 773 -13.79 13.09 -21.30
CA LYS A 773 -15.13 13.62 -21.62
C LYS A 773 -15.93 14.15 -20.42
N ASN A 774 -15.51 13.85 -19.19
CA ASN A 774 -16.16 14.30 -17.95
C ASN A 774 -15.34 15.39 -17.23
N SER A 775 -14.12 15.70 -17.68
CA SER A 775 -13.16 16.50 -16.90
C SER A 775 -13.62 17.94 -16.69
N VAL A 776 -14.21 18.58 -17.72
CA VAL A 776 -14.72 19.96 -17.63
C VAL A 776 -15.88 20.06 -16.63
N ASP A 777 -16.87 19.16 -16.75
CA ASP A 777 -18.05 19.12 -15.86
C ASP A 777 -17.64 18.92 -14.38
N GLU A 778 -16.68 18.03 -14.11
CA GLU A 778 -16.16 17.82 -12.75
C GLU A 778 -15.38 19.03 -12.22
N LEU A 779 -14.51 19.63 -13.06
CA LEU A 779 -13.69 20.76 -12.65
C LEU A 779 -14.51 22.02 -12.39
N LEU A 780 -15.58 22.27 -13.15
CA LEU A 780 -16.45 23.43 -12.97
C LEU A 780 -17.16 23.38 -11.60
N ASP A 781 -17.83 22.27 -11.29
CA ASP A 781 -18.51 22.07 -9.99
C ASP A 781 -17.50 22.10 -8.82
N MET A 782 -16.32 21.50 -9.01
CA MET A 782 -15.26 21.48 -7.99
C MET A 782 -14.65 22.87 -7.73
N VAL A 783 -14.44 23.70 -8.75
CA VAL A 783 -14.01 25.10 -8.58
C VAL A 783 -15.07 25.89 -7.81
N MET A 784 -16.34 25.73 -8.16
CA MET A 784 -17.45 26.42 -7.48
C MET A 784 -17.49 26.07 -5.98
N VAL A 785 -17.36 24.78 -5.64
CA VAL A 785 -17.31 24.32 -4.24
C VAL A 785 -16.05 24.80 -3.51
N CYS A 786 -14.86 24.66 -4.10
CA CYS A 786 -13.60 25.03 -3.45
C CYS A 786 -13.52 26.52 -3.12
N HIS A 787 -13.94 27.40 -4.03
CA HIS A 787 -13.90 28.86 -3.85
C HIS A 787 -15.16 29.44 -3.20
N HIS A 788 -16.11 28.59 -2.77
CA HIS A 788 -17.39 29.00 -2.15
C HIS A 788 -18.25 29.92 -3.03
N LEU A 789 -18.16 29.71 -4.35
CA LEU A 789 -18.86 30.47 -5.38
C LEU A 789 -20.34 30.03 -5.47
N ASN A 790 -21.18 30.89 -6.03
CA ASN A 790 -22.62 30.65 -6.15
C ASN A 790 -23.09 30.64 -7.62
N HIS A 791 -23.73 29.54 -8.04
CA HIS A 791 -24.30 29.39 -9.39
C HIS A 791 -25.40 30.44 -9.70
N ASP A 792 -26.01 31.07 -8.70
CA ASP A 792 -26.96 32.17 -8.89
C ASP A 792 -26.29 33.54 -9.18
N ILE A 793 -24.95 33.65 -9.11
CA ILE A 793 -24.19 34.88 -9.33
C ILE A 793 -23.47 34.80 -10.70
N PRO A 794 -23.83 35.64 -11.70
CA PRO A 794 -23.21 35.61 -13.03
C PRO A 794 -21.69 35.84 -13.02
N GLU A 795 -21.19 36.69 -12.12
CA GLU A 795 -19.78 37.00 -11.97
C GLU A 795 -18.97 35.79 -11.48
N ASP A 796 -19.52 35.03 -10.52
CA ASP A 796 -18.92 33.81 -9.98
C ASP A 796 -18.83 32.70 -11.05
N VAL A 797 -19.90 32.51 -11.82
CA VAL A 797 -19.93 31.55 -12.95
C VAL A 797 -18.95 31.97 -14.05
N SER A 798 -18.91 33.26 -14.39
CA SER A 798 -17.96 33.81 -15.39
C SER A 798 -16.50 33.60 -14.97
N PHE A 799 -16.19 33.72 -13.68
CA PHE A 799 -14.86 33.39 -13.14
C PHE A 799 -14.55 31.90 -13.27
N ALA A 800 -15.49 31.01 -12.92
CA ALA A 800 -15.31 29.56 -13.04
C ALA A 800 -15.14 29.12 -14.50
N ASP A 801 -15.96 29.62 -15.42
CA ASP A 801 -15.84 29.40 -16.87
C ASP A 801 -14.49 29.90 -17.42
N SER A 802 -13.98 31.05 -16.93
CA SER A 802 -12.66 31.57 -17.31
C SER A 802 -11.49 30.70 -16.81
N ARG A 803 -11.70 29.94 -15.72
CA ARG A 803 -10.68 29.11 -15.05
C ARG A 803 -10.66 27.68 -15.59
N VAL A 804 -11.81 27.10 -15.96
CA VAL A 804 -11.96 25.71 -16.41
C VAL A 804 -12.13 25.65 -17.93
N ARG A 805 -11.01 25.64 -18.66
CA ARG A 805 -10.99 25.76 -20.13
C ARG A 805 -10.63 24.42 -20.78
N ALA A 806 -11.47 23.92 -21.69
CA ALA A 806 -11.23 22.62 -22.34
C ALA A 806 -9.94 22.60 -23.17
N GLU A 807 -9.60 23.74 -23.77
CA GLU A 807 -8.46 23.95 -24.64
C GLU A 807 -7.12 23.82 -23.91
N THR A 808 -6.97 24.45 -22.74
CA THR A 808 -5.73 24.36 -21.95
C THR A 808 -5.57 23.00 -21.29
N ILE A 809 -6.66 22.36 -20.83
CA ILE A 809 -6.66 20.97 -20.31
C ILE A 809 -6.25 19.96 -21.41
N ALA A 810 -6.77 20.13 -22.63
CA ALA A 810 -6.37 19.31 -23.79
C ALA A 810 -4.89 19.53 -24.15
N ALA A 811 -4.43 20.78 -24.13
CA ALA A 811 -3.03 21.12 -24.38
C ALA A 811 -2.09 20.54 -23.32
N GLU A 812 -2.44 20.59 -22.03
CA GLU A 812 -1.65 20.06 -20.92
C GLU A 812 -1.22 18.61 -21.15
N SER A 813 -2.15 17.77 -21.60
CA SER A 813 -1.88 16.37 -21.97
C SER A 813 -0.82 16.26 -23.09
N VAL A 814 -0.87 17.13 -24.11
CA VAL A 814 0.11 17.20 -25.20
C VAL A 814 1.47 17.71 -24.71
N LEU A 815 1.48 18.76 -23.88
CA LEU A 815 2.69 19.35 -23.29
C LEU A 815 3.39 18.36 -22.33
N HIS A 816 2.65 17.48 -21.65
CA HIS A 816 3.26 16.37 -20.93
C HIS A 816 3.96 15.38 -21.86
N ASP A 817 3.31 14.94 -22.95
CA ASP A 817 3.86 13.93 -23.85
C ASP A 817 5.11 14.42 -24.58
N LEU A 818 5.11 15.70 -24.99
CA LEU A 818 6.27 16.38 -25.59
C LEU A 818 7.39 16.70 -24.57
N GLY A 819 7.12 16.62 -23.27
CA GLY A 819 8.10 16.94 -22.23
C GLY A 819 8.29 18.45 -21.98
N VAL A 820 7.26 19.24 -22.27
CA VAL A 820 7.17 20.69 -21.96
C VAL A 820 6.73 20.89 -20.50
N ILE A 821 5.87 20.03 -19.95
CA ILE A 821 5.59 20.00 -18.50
C ILE A 821 6.40 18.90 -17.83
N SER A 822 7.14 19.26 -16.77
CA SER A 822 8.26 18.49 -16.25
C SER A 822 7.92 17.55 -15.10
N MET A 823 6.83 17.81 -14.37
CA MET A 823 6.45 17.10 -13.14
C MET A 823 4.94 16.86 -13.05
N PHE A 824 4.56 15.82 -12.30
CA PHE A 824 3.19 15.54 -11.83
C PHE A 824 3.14 15.71 -10.30
N SER A 825 2.01 16.15 -9.80
CA SER A 825 1.69 16.30 -8.37
C SER A 825 0.20 16.00 -8.14
N SER A 826 -0.27 15.93 -6.89
CA SER A 826 -1.69 15.70 -6.61
C SER A 826 -2.52 16.97 -6.56
N ASP A 827 -2.18 17.89 -5.66
CA ASP A 827 -3.07 18.87 -5.01
C ASP A 827 -3.98 18.25 -3.92
N SER A 828 -3.37 17.46 -3.03
CA SER A 828 -4.06 16.49 -2.17
C SER A 828 -5.24 17.04 -1.33
N GLN A 829 -6.47 16.68 -1.70
CA GLN A 829 -7.74 17.17 -1.11
C GLN A 829 -8.05 18.67 -1.32
N ALA A 830 -7.30 19.35 -2.19
CA ALA A 830 -7.53 20.69 -2.67
C ALA A 830 -7.59 20.63 -4.21
N MET A 831 -8.76 20.27 -4.75
CA MET A 831 -8.94 19.85 -6.16
C MET A 831 -8.25 18.53 -6.60
N GLY A 832 -7.25 18.03 -5.87
CA GLY A 832 -6.40 16.90 -6.30
C GLY A 832 -6.43 15.61 -5.46
N ARG A 833 -5.92 14.50 -6.02
CA ARG A 833 -6.09 13.13 -5.50
C ARG A 833 -4.77 12.42 -5.15
N VAL A 834 -4.36 12.46 -3.88
CA VAL A 834 -3.04 11.96 -3.43
C VAL A 834 -2.77 10.46 -3.67
N GLY A 835 -3.81 9.65 -3.84
CA GLY A 835 -3.69 8.22 -4.14
C GLY A 835 -3.55 7.88 -5.63
N GLU A 836 -3.36 8.88 -6.51
CA GLU A 836 -3.49 8.70 -7.95
C GLU A 836 -2.37 9.32 -8.80
N SER A 837 -1.41 10.06 -8.24
CA SER A 837 -0.42 10.80 -9.04
C SER A 837 0.43 9.90 -9.96
N VAL A 838 0.70 8.64 -9.58
CA VAL A 838 1.38 7.66 -10.46
C VAL A 838 0.39 7.05 -11.47
N THR A 839 -0.84 6.72 -11.04
CA THR A 839 -1.92 6.20 -11.90
C THR A 839 -2.21 7.16 -13.06
N ARG A 840 -2.45 8.44 -12.75
CA ARG A 840 -2.82 9.51 -13.68
C ARG A 840 -1.70 9.82 -14.65
N CYS A 841 -0.44 9.74 -14.19
CA CYS A 841 0.75 9.85 -15.03
C CYS A 841 0.76 8.78 -16.14
N PHE A 842 0.50 7.51 -15.80
CA PHE A 842 0.46 6.42 -16.77
C PHE A 842 -0.84 6.32 -17.60
N GLN A 843 -1.98 6.77 -17.06
CA GLN A 843 -3.20 7.01 -17.85
C GLN A 843 -2.97 8.10 -18.91
N THR A 844 -2.21 9.14 -18.59
CA THR A 844 -1.85 10.21 -19.55
C THR A 844 -0.90 9.68 -20.62
N ALA A 845 0.14 8.92 -20.25
CA ALA A 845 1.00 8.25 -21.22
C ALA A 845 0.22 7.31 -22.16
N HIS A 846 -0.76 6.56 -21.63
CA HIS A 846 -1.66 5.74 -22.45
C HIS A 846 -2.47 6.58 -23.43
N HIS A 847 -3.12 7.65 -22.95
CA HIS A 847 -4.02 8.45 -23.77
C HIS A 847 -3.27 9.19 -24.88
N CYS A 848 -2.10 9.74 -24.57
CA CYS A 848 -1.24 10.37 -25.57
C CYS A 848 -0.72 9.35 -26.60
N LYS A 849 -0.43 8.10 -26.21
CA LYS A 849 -0.13 7.04 -27.18
C LYS A 849 -1.33 6.71 -28.08
N ASP A 850 -2.53 6.63 -27.52
CA ASP A 850 -3.76 6.30 -28.27
C ASP A 850 -4.06 7.34 -29.36
N LYS A 851 -3.98 8.63 -29.01
CA LYS A 851 -4.33 9.74 -29.91
C LYS A 851 -3.19 10.27 -30.77
N ARG A 852 -1.93 10.16 -30.31
CA ARG A 852 -0.75 10.74 -31.00
C ARG A 852 0.20 9.70 -31.58
N GLY A 853 0.00 8.40 -31.30
CA GLY A 853 0.88 7.32 -31.74
C GLY A 853 2.18 7.22 -30.92
N PRO A 854 3.22 6.52 -31.42
CA PRO A 854 4.54 6.42 -30.77
C PRO A 854 5.18 7.80 -30.54
N LEU A 855 5.99 7.93 -29.48
CA LEU A 855 6.77 9.15 -29.23
C LEU A 855 8.07 9.14 -30.04
N ASP A 856 8.66 10.31 -30.30
CA ASP A 856 10.00 10.39 -30.87
C ASP A 856 11.03 9.62 -30.01
N GLY A 857 11.70 8.65 -30.62
CA GLY A 857 12.64 7.75 -29.97
C GLY A 857 12.03 6.45 -29.42
N ASP A 858 10.69 6.32 -29.36
CA ASP A 858 10.04 5.01 -29.23
C ASP A 858 10.17 4.22 -30.55
N SER A 859 9.70 2.97 -30.56
CA SER A 859 9.78 2.11 -31.74
C SER A 859 8.49 1.34 -31.98
N ALA A 860 8.33 0.76 -33.17
CA ALA A 860 7.26 -0.21 -33.46
C ALA A 860 7.31 -1.49 -32.58
N ARG A 861 8.32 -1.64 -31.70
CA ARG A 861 8.40 -2.72 -30.71
C ARG A 861 8.00 -2.28 -29.29
N ASN A 862 8.29 -1.05 -28.88
CA ASN A 862 8.21 -0.62 -27.49
C ASN A 862 8.07 0.90 -27.31
N ASP A 863 7.57 1.29 -26.14
CA ASP A 863 7.31 2.67 -25.70
C ASP A 863 8.30 3.14 -24.62
N ASN A 864 9.55 2.67 -24.69
CA ASN A 864 10.52 2.85 -23.61
C ASN A 864 10.81 4.34 -23.33
N GLN A 865 10.91 5.22 -24.34
CA GLN A 865 11.19 6.63 -24.12
C GLN A 865 9.99 7.34 -23.50
N ARG A 866 8.76 7.05 -23.94
CA ARG A 866 7.54 7.56 -23.31
C ARG A 866 7.42 7.10 -21.85
N VAL A 867 7.58 5.81 -21.57
CA VAL A 867 7.50 5.27 -20.20
C VAL A 867 8.53 5.94 -19.27
N LEU A 868 9.78 6.09 -19.72
CA LEU A 868 10.84 6.73 -18.94
C LEU A 868 10.65 8.25 -18.83
N ARG A 869 10.09 8.92 -19.86
CA ARG A 869 9.72 10.35 -19.82
C ARG A 869 8.66 10.61 -18.77
N TYR A 870 7.59 9.80 -18.71
CA TYR A 870 6.51 9.98 -17.73
C TYR A 870 6.95 9.60 -16.31
N LEU A 871 7.68 8.49 -16.12
CA LEU A 871 8.16 8.12 -14.78
C LEU A 871 9.06 9.20 -14.15
N ALA A 872 9.84 9.93 -14.95
CA ALA A 872 10.65 11.05 -14.48
C ALA A 872 9.82 12.17 -13.83
N LYS A 873 8.59 12.39 -14.29
CA LYS A 873 7.68 13.43 -13.79
C LYS A 873 7.20 13.18 -12.35
N VAL A 874 7.20 11.92 -11.90
CA VAL A 874 6.78 11.52 -10.54
C VAL A 874 7.94 11.01 -9.66
N THR A 875 9.18 11.01 -10.17
CA THR A 875 10.36 10.51 -9.43
C THR A 875 11.51 11.53 -9.39
N ILE A 876 12.36 11.57 -10.41
CA ILE A 876 13.60 12.35 -10.37
C ILE A 876 13.39 13.86 -10.58
N ASN A 877 12.42 14.29 -11.39
CA ASN A 877 12.20 15.73 -11.62
C ASN A 877 11.65 16.45 -10.36
N PRO A 878 10.65 15.89 -9.64
CA PRO A 878 10.29 16.36 -8.31
C PRO A 878 11.49 16.43 -7.34
N ALA A 879 12.38 15.44 -7.37
CA ALA A 879 13.55 15.39 -6.51
C ALA A 879 14.56 16.51 -6.85
N ILE A 880 14.78 16.81 -8.14
CA ILE A 880 15.65 17.90 -8.58
C ILE A 880 15.03 19.25 -8.20
N ALA A 881 13.75 19.48 -8.53
CA ALA A 881 13.07 20.76 -8.29
C ALA A 881 13.05 21.16 -6.80
N THR A 882 12.95 20.17 -5.90
CA THR A 882 12.93 20.39 -4.44
C THR A 882 14.29 20.19 -3.74
N GLY A 883 15.37 19.96 -4.50
CA GLY A 883 16.74 19.91 -3.98
C GLY A 883 17.08 18.65 -3.15
N ILE A 884 16.44 17.52 -3.45
CA ILE A 884 16.58 16.23 -2.73
C ILE A 884 17.05 15.06 -3.62
N SER A 885 17.39 15.34 -4.89
CA SER A 885 17.82 14.36 -5.90
C SER A 885 19.09 13.59 -5.56
N ASP A 886 19.92 14.10 -4.64
CA ASP A 886 21.08 13.37 -4.10
C ASP A 886 20.69 12.19 -3.20
N TYR A 887 19.48 12.21 -2.63
CA TYR A 887 19.04 11.24 -1.62
C TYR A 887 17.97 10.27 -2.14
N VAL A 888 17.11 10.71 -3.06
CA VAL A 888 15.93 9.98 -3.56
C VAL A 888 15.64 10.31 -5.04
N GLY A 889 14.62 9.68 -5.63
CA GLY A 889 14.11 9.99 -6.97
C GLY A 889 14.62 9.09 -8.10
N SER A 890 15.60 8.22 -7.85
CA SER A 890 16.09 7.20 -8.78
C SER A 890 16.75 6.04 -8.02
N LEU A 891 16.88 4.87 -8.67
CA LEU A 891 17.46 3.65 -8.11
C LEU A 891 19.01 3.60 -8.21
N GLU A 892 19.66 4.74 -8.04
CA GLU A 892 21.11 4.88 -8.16
C GLU A 892 21.86 4.49 -6.87
N PRO A 893 23.09 3.95 -6.95
CA PRO A 893 23.89 3.63 -5.78
C PRO A 893 24.17 4.84 -4.88
N GLY A 894 24.12 4.64 -3.57
CA GLY A 894 24.28 5.68 -2.54
C GLY A 894 22.99 6.40 -2.16
N LYS A 895 21.92 6.31 -2.97
CA LYS A 895 20.59 6.87 -2.61
C LYS A 895 19.88 5.99 -1.59
N LEU A 896 18.91 6.57 -0.88
CA LEU A 896 18.08 5.86 0.10
C LEU A 896 17.31 4.74 -0.61
N ALA A 897 17.22 3.56 0.00
CA ALA A 897 16.50 2.42 -0.56
C ALA A 897 14.97 2.56 -0.37
N ASP A 898 14.42 3.59 -1.03
CA ASP A 898 13.00 3.87 -1.19
C ASP A 898 12.54 3.30 -2.54
N ILE A 899 12.11 2.04 -2.53
CA ILE A 899 11.88 1.21 -3.72
C ILE A 899 10.46 0.68 -3.71
N VAL A 900 9.74 0.78 -4.83
CA VAL A 900 8.40 0.21 -4.97
C VAL A 900 8.46 -0.98 -5.91
N LEU A 901 7.90 -2.11 -5.46
CA LEU A 901 7.85 -3.34 -6.24
C LEU A 901 6.43 -3.59 -6.74
N TRP A 902 6.29 -3.62 -8.07
CA TRP A 902 5.02 -3.75 -8.77
C TRP A 902 4.89 -5.11 -9.45
N PRO A 903 3.75 -5.81 -9.35
CA PRO A 903 3.41 -6.86 -10.30
C PRO A 903 3.24 -6.26 -11.69
N ILE A 904 3.77 -6.89 -12.73
CA ILE A 904 3.66 -6.39 -14.13
C ILE A 904 2.19 -6.12 -14.53
N HIS A 905 1.27 -6.97 -14.07
CA HIS A 905 -0.17 -6.88 -14.36
C HIS A 905 -0.93 -5.80 -13.57
N SER A 906 -0.31 -5.11 -12.61
CA SER A 906 -0.92 -4.02 -11.82
C SER A 906 0.02 -2.83 -11.59
N PHE A 907 1.01 -2.68 -12.47
CA PHE A 907 1.92 -1.54 -12.50
C PHE A 907 1.15 -0.20 -12.54
N ALA A 908 1.70 0.83 -11.89
CA ALA A 908 1.09 2.15 -11.65
C ALA A 908 -0.22 2.17 -10.83
N ALA A 909 -1.10 1.17 -10.96
CA ALA A 909 -2.35 1.08 -10.17
C ALA A 909 -2.13 0.59 -8.74
N LYS A 910 -1.49 -0.58 -8.55
CA LYS A 910 -1.42 -1.29 -7.26
C LYS A 910 -0.08 -2.02 -7.06
N PRO A 911 0.87 -1.48 -6.26
CA PRO A 911 2.13 -2.15 -5.95
C PRO A 911 1.96 -3.35 -5.01
N LYS A 912 2.91 -4.28 -5.04
CA LYS A 912 2.98 -5.46 -4.14
C LYS A 912 3.46 -5.05 -2.75
N MET A 913 4.54 -4.26 -2.70
CA MET A 913 5.15 -3.74 -1.49
C MET A 913 5.97 -2.48 -1.75
N ILE A 914 6.09 -1.66 -0.70
CA ILE A 914 6.86 -0.42 -0.64
C ILE A 914 7.98 -0.64 0.37
N ILE A 915 9.21 -0.45 -0.06
CA ILE A 915 10.42 -0.48 0.76
C ILE A 915 10.79 0.97 1.10
N LYS A 916 11.15 1.23 2.36
CA LYS A 916 11.55 2.54 2.89
C LYS A 916 12.83 2.41 3.68
N GLY A 917 13.86 3.19 3.34
CA GLY A 917 15.17 3.09 3.98
C GLY A 917 15.68 1.64 4.09
N GLY A 918 15.39 0.80 3.07
CA GLY A 918 15.80 -0.61 3.01
C GLY A 918 14.91 -1.65 3.73
N ILE A 919 13.87 -1.26 4.48
CA ILE A 919 12.91 -2.19 5.11
C ILE A 919 11.51 -2.09 4.49
N ILE A 920 10.74 -3.18 4.48
CA ILE A 920 9.36 -3.15 3.99
C ILE A 920 8.49 -2.30 4.94
N SER A 921 7.90 -1.24 4.38
CA SER A 921 7.09 -0.24 5.10
C SER A 921 5.58 -0.52 4.94
N TRP A 922 5.14 -0.86 3.73
CA TRP A 922 3.74 -1.12 3.41
C TRP A 922 3.65 -2.27 2.40
N ALA A 923 2.65 -3.15 2.52
CA ALA A 923 2.49 -4.27 1.57
C ALA A 923 1.03 -4.73 1.45
N GLN A 924 0.73 -5.40 0.32
CA GLN A 924 -0.48 -6.22 0.19
C GLN A 924 -0.35 -7.45 1.10
N MET A 925 -1.31 -7.64 2.00
CA MET A 925 -1.27 -8.70 3.02
C MET A 925 -2.66 -9.25 3.32
N GLY A 926 -2.78 -10.59 3.26
CA GLY A 926 -3.99 -11.37 3.51
C GLY A 926 -4.50 -11.33 4.95
N ASP A 927 -5.29 -12.35 5.33
CA ASP A 927 -5.63 -12.64 6.72
C ASP A 927 -4.35 -12.96 7.54
N PRO A 928 -4.00 -12.18 8.58
CA PRO A 928 -2.82 -12.44 9.42
C PRO A 928 -2.87 -13.76 10.20
N ASN A 929 -4.04 -14.38 10.34
CA ASN A 929 -4.22 -15.68 10.99
C ASN A 929 -4.15 -16.87 10.01
N ALA A 930 -4.05 -16.62 8.70
CA ALA A 930 -3.98 -17.68 7.70
C ALA A 930 -2.60 -18.36 7.66
N SER A 931 -2.55 -19.57 7.09
CA SER A 931 -1.31 -20.37 6.98
C SER A 931 -0.29 -19.86 5.93
N LEU A 932 -0.63 -18.78 5.22
CA LEU A 932 0.15 -18.11 4.17
C LEU A 932 -0.25 -16.62 4.15
N PRO A 933 0.55 -15.71 3.57
CA PRO A 933 0.23 -14.27 3.51
C PRO A 933 -0.76 -13.87 2.38
N THR A 934 -1.18 -14.80 1.54
CA THR A 934 -2.01 -14.57 0.33
C THR A 934 -3.52 -14.89 0.42
N PRO A 935 -4.05 -15.65 1.40
CA PRO A 935 -5.49 -15.85 1.53
C PRO A 935 -6.25 -14.54 1.85
N GLN A 936 -7.44 -14.41 1.24
CA GLN A 936 -8.29 -13.24 1.36
C GLN A 936 -8.84 -13.04 2.79
N PRO A 937 -9.08 -11.79 3.25
CA PRO A 937 -8.96 -10.53 2.49
C PRO A 937 -7.52 -9.99 2.43
N VAL A 938 -7.03 -9.81 1.20
CA VAL A 938 -5.75 -9.15 0.89
C VAL A 938 -6.00 -7.67 0.73
N ILE A 939 -5.47 -6.88 1.67
CA ILE A 939 -5.52 -5.42 1.64
C ILE A 939 -4.13 -4.85 1.92
N TYR A 940 -3.95 -3.55 1.69
CA TYR A 940 -2.74 -2.87 2.14
C TYR A 940 -2.68 -2.76 3.66
N ARG A 941 -1.53 -3.04 4.25
CA ARG A 941 -1.29 -2.95 5.70
C ARG A 941 0.09 -2.36 6.01
N PRO A 942 0.26 -1.64 7.14
CA PRO A 942 1.58 -1.28 7.66
C PRO A 942 2.41 -2.54 7.96
N MET A 943 3.68 -2.51 7.57
CA MET A 943 4.67 -3.55 7.83
C MET A 943 5.68 -3.08 8.88
N PHE A 944 6.66 -3.92 9.26
CA PHE A 944 7.58 -3.64 10.37
C PHE A 944 8.40 -2.34 10.23
N GLY A 945 8.57 -1.78 9.04
CA GLY A 945 9.14 -0.43 8.84
C GLY A 945 8.29 0.74 9.38
N GLN A 946 7.07 0.49 9.85
CA GLN A 946 6.13 1.51 10.35
C GLN A 946 5.74 1.29 11.83
N PHE A 947 6.61 0.68 12.63
CA PHE A 947 6.36 0.42 14.05
C PHE A 947 7.55 0.84 14.93
N GLY A 948 7.31 1.80 15.81
CA GLY A 948 8.32 2.34 16.73
C GLY A 948 9.54 2.89 16.00
N ARG A 949 10.71 2.82 16.63
CA ARG A 949 11.96 3.43 16.15
C ARG A 949 12.46 2.98 14.77
N ALA A 950 11.92 1.89 14.22
CA ALA A 950 12.16 1.52 12.83
C ALA A 950 11.60 2.56 11.85
N GLN A 951 10.46 3.19 12.16
CA GLN A 951 9.86 4.23 11.34
C GLN A 951 10.75 5.49 11.32
N GLN A 952 11.09 6.04 12.48
CA GLN A 952 11.91 7.26 12.51
C GLN A 952 13.30 7.05 11.87
N ALA A 953 13.92 5.88 12.08
CA ALA A 953 15.24 5.58 11.51
C ALA A 953 15.27 5.44 9.97
N THR A 954 14.12 5.19 9.32
CA THR A 954 14.03 4.85 7.88
C THR A 954 13.36 5.93 7.02
N HIS A 955 12.84 6.99 7.64
CA HIS A 955 12.16 8.09 6.95
C HIS A 955 12.91 9.42 7.15
N VAL A 956 12.94 10.24 6.10
CA VAL A 956 13.66 11.52 6.07
C VAL A 956 12.71 12.70 6.28
N THR A 957 13.13 13.65 7.12
CA THR A 957 12.53 15.00 7.17
C THR A 957 13.44 15.95 6.41
N PHE A 958 12.95 16.55 5.33
CA PHE A 958 13.69 17.53 4.55
C PHE A 958 13.49 18.92 5.14
N MET A 959 14.60 19.66 5.28
CA MET A 959 14.69 20.93 5.99
C MET A 959 15.63 21.88 5.24
N SER A 960 15.53 23.19 5.45
CA SER A 960 16.57 24.13 5.00
C SER A 960 17.89 23.93 5.74
N GLN A 961 18.99 24.33 5.11
CA GLN A 961 20.31 24.44 5.74
C GLN A 961 20.25 25.39 6.95
N ALA A 962 19.44 26.46 6.87
CA ALA A 962 19.25 27.44 7.94
C ALA A 962 18.64 26.82 9.21
N GLY A 963 17.57 26.01 9.07
CA GLY A 963 16.93 25.33 10.21
C GLY A 963 17.83 24.27 10.86
N ILE A 964 18.59 23.52 10.05
CA ILE A 964 19.58 22.56 10.58
C ILE A 964 20.71 23.31 11.30
N ALA A 965 21.24 24.40 10.72
CA ALA A 965 22.30 25.20 11.34
C ALA A 965 21.84 25.96 12.60
N ALA A 966 20.54 26.23 12.73
CA ALA A 966 19.95 26.79 13.95
C ALA A 966 19.76 25.76 15.09
N GLY A 967 19.91 24.46 14.81
CA GLY A 967 19.72 23.39 15.81
C GLY A 967 18.26 22.99 16.02
N VAL A 968 17.37 23.24 15.05
CA VAL A 968 15.95 22.84 15.11
C VAL A 968 15.75 21.34 15.40
N PRO A 969 16.52 20.39 14.83
CA PRO A 969 16.38 18.97 15.16
C PRO A 969 16.61 18.66 16.65
N GLU A 970 17.64 19.28 17.24
CA GLU A 970 18.01 19.14 18.64
C GLU A 970 17.02 19.86 19.58
N GLU A 971 16.55 21.07 19.22
CA GLU A 971 15.56 21.83 20.00
C GLU A 971 14.21 21.11 20.08
N LEU A 972 13.73 20.60 18.94
CA LEU A 972 12.44 19.92 18.86
C LEU A 972 12.51 18.44 19.28
N GLY A 973 13.72 17.89 19.46
CA GLY A 973 13.94 16.50 19.89
C GLY A 973 13.62 15.45 18.83
N LEU A 974 13.77 15.78 17.54
CA LEU A 974 13.41 14.90 16.42
C LEU A 974 14.26 13.62 16.43
N HIS A 975 13.70 12.49 16.03
CA HIS A 975 14.40 11.20 15.90
C HIS A 975 14.46 10.72 14.45
N ARG A 976 13.68 11.31 13.53
CA ARG A 976 13.86 11.10 12.09
C ARG A 976 15.20 11.61 11.59
N ARG A 977 15.69 11.02 10.50
CA ARG A 977 16.87 11.55 9.80
C ARG A 977 16.50 12.89 9.16
N VAL A 978 17.06 13.99 9.65
CA VAL A 978 16.90 15.30 9.01
C VAL A 978 17.99 15.48 7.94
N LEU A 979 17.62 15.89 6.73
CA LEU A 979 18.56 16.15 5.63
C LEU A 979 18.28 17.53 4.99
N PRO A 980 19.33 18.29 4.61
CA PRO A 980 19.15 19.57 3.93
C PRO A 980 18.69 19.37 2.49
N VAL A 981 17.69 20.13 2.06
CA VAL A 981 17.52 20.46 0.64
C VAL A 981 18.73 21.25 0.13
N ARG A 982 19.04 21.22 -1.16
CA ARG A 982 20.11 22.05 -1.76
C ARG A 982 20.05 22.14 -3.29
N GLY A 983 20.73 23.13 -3.86
CA GLY A 983 20.91 23.32 -5.30
C GLY A 983 19.67 23.82 -6.04
N THR A 984 18.70 24.40 -5.33
CA THR A 984 17.38 24.75 -5.88
C THR A 984 17.38 26.03 -6.71
N ARG A 985 18.44 26.84 -6.62
CA ARG A 985 18.56 28.19 -7.22
C ARG A 985 19.43 28.25 -8.48
N VAL A 986 20.07 27.14 -8.84
CA VAL A 986 20.99 27.03 -10.00
C VAL A 986 20.45 26.11 -11.10
N ILE A 987 19.21 25.65 -10.94
CA ILE A 987 18.52 24.75 -11.87
C ILE A 987 17.45 25.50 -12.67
N GLY A 988 17.14 24.99 -13.85
CA GLY A 988 16.03 25.42 -14.69
C GLY A 988 15.49 24.26 -15.51
N LYS A 989 14.67 24.57 -16.52
CA LYS A 989 14.01 23.60 -17.39
C LYS A 989 15.00 22.59 -18.00
N HIS A 990 16.19 23.05 -18.36
CA HIS A 990 17.25 22.23 -18.97
C HIS A 990 17.71 21.04 -18.11
N ASN A 991 17.53 21.10 -16.78
CA ASN A 991 17.90 20.03 -15.84
C ASN A 991 16.78 18.97 -15.66
N MET A 992 15.57 19.21 -16.18
CA MET A 992 14.43 18.31 -16.03
C MET A 992 14.61 17.08 -16.93
N VAL A 993 14.97 15.95 -16.32
CA VAL A 993 15.28 14.68 -16.98
C VAL A 993 14.13 14.29 -17.92
N ARG A 994 14.46 14.12 -19.21
CA ARG A 994 13.56 13.75 -20.31
C ARG A 994 12.43 14.74 -20.60
N ASN A 995 12.35 15.87 -19.88
CA ASN A 995 11.22 16.80 -19.86
C ASN A 995 11.70 18.26 -19.81
N ASN A 996 12.64 18.57 -20.69
CA ASN A 996 13.36 19.83 -20.78
C ASN A 996 13.03 20.62 -22.07
N ALA A 997 11.90 20.34 -22.72
CA ALA A 997 11.50 21.04 -23.95
C ALA A 997 11.14 22.51 -23.67
N LEU A 998 11.53 23.40 -24.58
CA LEU A 998 11.31 24.86 -24.51
C LEU A 998 10.80 25.40 -25.86
N PRO A 999 9.57 25.01 -26.28
CA PRO A 999 8.89 25.64 -27.41
C PRO A 999 8.36 27.04 -27.02
N GLU A 1000 8.07 27.87 -28.01
CA GLU A 1000 7.24 29.06 -27.81
C GLU A 1000 5.79 28.63 -27.53
N VAL A 1001 5.32 28.88 -26.31
CA VAL A 1001 3.95 28.56 -25.88
C VAL A 1001 3.10 29.82 -25.95
N ALA A 1002 2.06 29.82 -26.79
CA ALA A 1002 1.10 30.91 -26.89
C ALA A 1002 -0.33 30.42 -26.59
N VAL A 1003 -1.16 31.31 -26.06
CA VAL A 1003 -2.58 31.06 -25.75
C VAL A 1003 -3.38 32.21 -26.32
N ASP A 1004 -4.40 31.91 -27.12
CA ASP A 1004 -5.32 32.89 -27.68
C ASP A 1004 -6.29 33.42 -26.60
N PRO A 1005 -6.38 34.74 -26.35
CA PRO A 1005 -7.11 35.28 -25.20
C PRO A 1005 -8.64 35.27 -25.37
N GLU A 1006 -9.15 35.09 -26.59
CA GLU A 1006 -10.60 35.05 -26.88
C GLU A 1006 -11.14 33.62 -27.01
N THR A 1007 -10.30 32.68 -27.44
CA THR A 1007 -10.68 31.29 -27.77
C THR A 1007 -9.89 30.22 -27.02
N PHE A 1008 -8.98 30.62 -26.13
CA PHE A 1008 -8.15 29.78 -25.24
C PHE A 1008 -7.27 28.73 -25.93
N LYS A 1009 -7.20 28.75 -27.27
CA LYS A 1009 -6.41 27.82 -28.07
C LYS A 1009 -4.94 27.98 -27.78
N VAL A 1010 -4.30 26.86 -27.45
CA VAL A 1010 -2.87 26.79 -27.18
C VAL A 1010 -2.12 26.40 -28.45
N THR A 1011 -1.01 27.08 -28.73
CA THR A 1011 -0.04 26.67 -29.76
C THR A 1011 1.35 26.46 -29.16
N LEU A 1012 2.13 25.61 -29.83
CA LEU A 1012 3.54 25.33 -29.56
C LEU A 1012 4.32 25.57 -30.85
N ASP A 1013 5.24 26.54 -30.84
CA ASP A 1013 5.98 26.97 -32.03
C ASP A 1013 5.07 27.32 -33.24
N GLY A 1014 3.84 27.76 -32.95
CA GLY A 1014 2.78 28.08 -33.92
C GLY A 1014 1.80 26.94 -34.25
N GLU A 1015 2.12 25.69 -33.92
CA GLU A 1015 1.26 24.52 -34.18
C GLU A 1015 0.26 24.26 -33.04
N ALA A 1016 -0.96 23.84 -33.37
CA ALA A 1016 -2.04 23.70 -32.37
C ALA A 1016 -1.82 22.51 -31.41
N ALA A 1017 -1.75 22.79 -30.11
CA ALA A 1017 -1.60 21.78 -29.06
C ALA A 1017 -2.97 21.40 -28.49
N THR A 1018 -3.55 20.31 -29.01
CA THR A 1018 -4.83 19.77 -28.51
C THR A 1018 -4.89 18.25 -28.68
N ILE A 1019 -5.84 17.62 -27.99
CA ILE A 1019 -6.09 16.18 -27.99
C ILE A 1019 -7.60 15.94 -27.82
N GLU A 1020 -8.15 14.92 -28.50
CA GLU A 1020 -9.53 14.49 -28.23
C GLU A 1020 -9.66 13.98 -26.78
N PRO A 1021 -10.80 14.17 -26.10
CA PRO A 1021 -10.99 13.63 -24.75
C PRO A 1021 -11.04 12.10 -24.71
N ALA A 1022 -10.47 11.51 -23.66
CA ALA A 1022 -10.59 10.08 -23.40
C ALA A 1022 -12.03 9.67 -23.06
N ALA A 1023 -12.54 8.63 -23.73
CA ALA A 1023 -13.87 8.06 -23.48
C ALA A 1023 -13.87 7.00 -22.35
N SER A 1024 -12.73 6.35 -22.14
CA SER A 1024 -12.44 5.37 -21.08
C SER A 1024 -10.93 5.39 -20.80
N LEU A 1025 -10.51 4.86 -19.64
CA LEU A 1025 -9.10 4.82 -19.22
C LEU A 1025 -8.70 3.45 -18.66
N PRO A 1026 -7.42 3.05 -18.81
CA PRO A 1026 -6.84 1.90 -18.12
C PRO A 1026 -6.66 2.20 -16.62
N LEU A 1027 -6.12 1.25 -15.86
CA LEU A 1027 -5.74 1.41 -14.45
C LEU A 1027 -6.90 1.80 -13.52
N ASN A 1028 -8.15 1.63 -13.97
CA ASN A 1028 -9.36 2.10 -13.29
C ASN A 1028 -10.24 0.91 -12.81
N HIS A 1029 -11.47 0.73 -13.33
CA HIS A 1029 -12.47 -0.24 -12.82
C HIS A 1029 -12.02 -1.71 -12.84
N LEU A 1030 -10.92 -2.07 -13.53
CA LEU A 1030 -10.32 -3.41 -13.47
C LEU A 1030 -9.52 -3.66 -12.19
N TYR A 1031 -9.13 -2.62 -11.47
CA TYR A 1031 -8.28 -2.68 -10.27
C TYR A 1031 -8.98 -2.16 -9.02
N PHE A 1032 -9.88 -1.20 -9.15
CA PHE A 1032 -10.57 -0.53 -8.05
C PHE A 1032 -12.03 -1.00 -7.95
N VAL A 1033 -12.55 -1.11 -6.73
CA VAL A 1033 -13.90 -1.64 -6.41
C VAL A 1033 -14.93 -0.51 -6.32
N VAL A 1034 -14.42 0.68 -5.97
CA VAL A 1034 -15.00 2.02 -5.98
C VAL A 1034 -13.87 2.93 -6.46
#